data_AF-A0A646KB94-F1
#
_entry.id   AF-A0A646KB94-F1
#
_cell.length_a   1.000
_cell.length_b   1.000
_cell.length_c   1.000
_cell.angle_alpha   90.00
_cell.angle_beta   90.00
_cell.angle_gamma   90.00
#
_symmetry.space_group_name_H-M   'P 1'
#
loop_
_entity.id
_entity.type
_entity.pdbx_description
1 polymer ?
#
loop_
_entity_poly.entity_id
_entity_poly.type
_entity_poly.pdbx_seq_one_letter_code
_entity_poly.pdbx_strand_id
1 'polypeptide(L)'
;MTRRLLARLLAVSALLLGALTVPGSAHADTEHPRQEYLRGSVAGLFLHWGQRTAPSHTSCSGWENDVTAGGWNADYWVQEAQKLHAQYLVLATFHSRLGYARPWPSKIPGSCAVKRDFLGEVIEAARAKGLKTILYMTDDPQWHAEGGNEWLNSAAYSAYKGRTVDLHTRDGFGEYSYDLFFEVMERYPELGGFWIDNDNAYWERNNLYAKIYQRRPHYTISNNNEDTPIMDMISNEQKTGMSPSYDYPQAVYTAAPRLIEADFKLPSTGAWWYDGSNPAVDRRLTLGRLITNAGSSVKALMAETAQVNGAFPSNQAAFNTFADGYLDQIWESLAGTEGGGYLHGGLTPGFWNDGAHGVTTVSRTDPDKHYIHVLTPPSTTTLRLRDNGYRVTAVTELRTGAAVPYTQSGGSLTLTGLGDWDPYDTVFKVTTAGREGIVPPAAYTMSASASASGRPAQAAADGDHRTYWDSDKTTPVSLRFDLGSARHVQYLGVNQREDSVSYARSGTEQSARIKDYRVYASADGANWGSPVKTGTLPSRRGVATIDVPAVTARHIRLEVVTTHAASSDSTRHKRLRIDEAWIGTDYAGGATTPTPNRHEAENASYTAGSTVDSNHGGFSGSGFVNTPNAVGSSVEWTVESASARSAPVTVRYANGTAQGRPMDVSVNGTVVAAGRAFDSTGTWTNWTDATLTVPLQAGANTIRVSATTANGAPNLDYLDRG
;
A
#
# COMPACT_ATOMS: atom_id res chain seq x y z
N MET A 1 -26.51 2.51 -64.32
CA MET A 1 -27.00 3.17 -63.09
C MET A 1 -27.06 2.16 -61.93
N THR A 2 -26.10 1.25 -61.73
CA THR A 2 -24.71 1.38 -61.23
C THR A 2 -24.56 1.94 -59.82
N ARG A 3 -24.63 1.02 -58.84
CA ARG A 3 -23.78 0.83 -57.63
C ARG A 3 -23.51 2.00 -56.67
N ARG A 4 -23.93 3.24 -56.94
CA ARG A 4 -23.75 4.40 -56.04
C ARG A 4 -24.96 4.74 -55.16
N LEU A 5 -26.14 4.17 -55.43
CA LEU A 5 -27.33 4.38 -54.60
C LEU A 5 -27.49 3.39 -53.44
N LEU A 6 -27.06 2.13 -53.58
CA LEU A 6 -27.09 1.16 -52.48
C LEU A 6 -26.09 1.51 -51.36
N ALA A 7 -24.95 2.13 -51.69
CA ALA A 7 -23.96 2.57 -50.70
C ALA A 7 -24.45 3.76 -49.85
N ARG A 8 -25.41 4.55 -50.34
CA ARG A 8 -25.96 5.69 -49.58
C ARG A 8 -27.13 5.32 -48.68
N LEU A 9 -27.91 4.28 -49.00
CA LEU A 9 -28.95 3.77 -48.11
C LEU A 9 -28.37 2.98 -46.93
N LEU A 10 -27.28 2.23 -47.12
CA LEU A 10 -26.57 1.56 -46.00
C LEU A 10 -25.83 2.52 -45.08
N ALA A 11 -25.37 3.68 -45.57
CA ALA A 11 -24.73 4.70 -44.73
C ALA A 11 -25.74 5.48 -43.86
N VAL A 12 -26.99 5.65 -44.32
CA VAL A 12 -28.01 6.39 -43.56
C VAL A 12 -28.69 5.49 -42.51
N SER A 13 -28.77 4.17 -42.72
CA SER A 13 -29.25 3.24 -41.70
C SER A 13 -28.24 2.98 -40.57
N ALA A 14 -26.93 3.12 -40.83
CA ALA A 14 -25.88 2.98 -39.81
C ALA A 14 -25.76 4.21 -38.89
N LEU A 15 -26.25 5.37 -39.31
CA LEU A 15 -26.25 6.61 -38.51
C LEU A 15 -27.49 6.76 -37.61
N LEU A 16 -28.51 5.91 -37.77
CA LEU A 16 -29.75 5.96 -36.97
C LEU A 16 -29.91 4.81 -35.97
N LEU A 17 -28.98 3.85 -35.94
CA LEU A 17 -28.89 2.82 -34.87
C LEU A 17 -27.88 3.16 -33.75
N GLY A 18 -27.20 4.31 -33.82
CA GLY A 18 -26.27 4.78 -32.80
C GLY A 18 -26.88 5.59 -31.66
N ALA A 19 -28.21 5.76 -31.61
CA ALA A 19 -28.88 6.72 -30.72
C ALA A 19 -29.91 6.08 -29.77
N LEU A 20 -29.67 4.84 -29.34
CA LEU A 20 -30.30 4.27 -28.14
C LEU A 20 -29.22 3.70 -27.23
N THR A 21 -28.23 4.54 -26.88
CA THR A 21 -27.51 4.34 -25.63
C THR A 21 -28.53 4.59 -24.52
N VAL A 22 -28.99 3.51 -23.89
CA VAL A 22 -29.45 3.54 -22.49
C VAL A 22 -28.46 4.42 -21.74
N PRO A 23 -28.88 5.36 -20.87
CA PRO A 23 -27.94 6.19 -20.12
C PRO A 23 -27.00 5.23 -19.39
N GLY A 24 -25.76 5.13 -19.88
CA GLY A 24 -24.73 4.37 -19.20
C GLY A 24 -24.58 5.00 -17.83
N SER A 25 -24.60 4.18 -16.79
CA SER A 25 -24.13 4.58 -15.46
C SER A 25 -22.87 5.41 -15.66
N ALA A 26 -22.89 6.69 -15.28
CA ALA A 26 -21.74 7.57 -15.42
C ALA A 26 -20.54 6.88 -14.76
N HIS A 27 -19.58 6.44 -15.58
CA HIS A 27 -18.33 5.88 -15.07
C HIS A 27 -17.46 7.06 -14.64
N ALA A 28 -16.85 6.94 -13.47
CA ALA A 28 -15.88 7.94 -13.05
C ALA A 28 -14.74 7.98 -14.07
N ASP A 29 -14.32 9.18 -14.45
CA ASP A 29 -13.14 9.38 -15.28
C ASP A 29 -11.93 9.01 -14.43
N THR A 30 -11.53 7.74 -14.43
CA THR A 30 -10.46 7.27 -13.55
C THR A 30 -9.07 7.54 -14.09
N GLU A 31 -8.90 7.94 -15.37
CA GLU A 31 -7.58 8.15 -15.99
C GLU A 31 -7.60 9.26 -17.03
N HIS A 32 -8.09 10.44 -16.64
CA HIS A 32 -8.12 11.60 -17.53
C HIS A 32 -6.82 12.43 -17.41
N PRO A 33 -6.28 13.04 -18.49
CA PRO A 33 -5.06 13.86 -18.44
C PRO A 33 -5.05 14.97 -17.38
N ARG A 34 -6.23 15.53 -17.05
CA ARG A 34 -6.38 16.54 -15.98
C ARG A 34 -5.90 16.05 -14.61
N GLN A 35 -5.91 14.73 -14.37
CA GLN A 35 -5.49 14.11 -13.12
C GLN A 35 -3.99 13.83 -13.05
N GLU A 36 -3.25 14.01 -14.14
CA GLU A 36 -1.85 13.58 -14.25
C GLU A 36 -0.96 14.19 -13.14
N TYR A 37 -1.16 15.46 -12.81
CA TYR A 37 -0.37 16.11 -11.76
C TYR A 37 -0.65 15.53 -10.36
N LEU A 38 -1.91 15.16 -10.05
CA LEU A 38 -2.26 14.49 -8.80
C LEU A 38 -1.83 13.03 -8.79
N ARG A 39 -1.85 12.34 -9.93
CA ARG A 39 -1.29 10.99 -10.04
C ARG A 39 0.22 11.03 -9.83
N GLY A 40 0.90 12.06 -10.32
CA GLY A 40 2.32 12.32 -10.12
C GLY A 40 2.71 12.79 -8.71
N SER A 41 1.76 13.26 -7.90
CA SER A 41 2.05 13.80 -6.56
C SER A 41 2.12 12.72 -5.49
N VAL A 42 2.85 13.05 -4.42
CA VAL A 42 2.86 12.32 -3.15
C VAL A 42 2.09 13.13 -2.10
N ALA A 43 2.25 14.45 -2.11
CA ALA A 43 1.69 15.32 -1.09
C ALA A 43 1.30 16.71 -1.61
N GLY A 44 0.42 17.37 -0.83
CA GLY A 44 0.03 18.77 -0.97
C GLY A 44 0.15 19.52 0.36
N LEU A 45 0.20 20.86 0.27
CA LEU A 45 0.15 21.78 1.41
C LEU A 45 -1.23 22.44 1.48
N PHE A 46 -1.94 22.30 2.60
CA PHE A 46 -3.27 22.88 2.82
C PHE A 46 -3.18 24.13 3.71
N LEU A 47 -3.64 25.26 3.19
CA LEU A 47 -3.53 26.56 3.85
C LEU A 47 -4.91 27.09 4.23
N HIS A 48 -5.25 26.96 5.51
CA HIS A 48 -6.45 27.59 6.07
C HIS A 48 -6.09 28.96 6.62
N TRP A 49 -6.46 30.00 5.87
CA TRP A 49 -5.99 31.35 6.12
C TRP A 49 -7.04 32.36 5.72
N GLY A 50 -7.52 33.18 6.65
CA GLY A 50 -8.59 34.14 6.41
C GLY A 50 -8.73 35.15 7.54
N GLN A 51 -9.83 35.90 7.56
CA GLN A 51 -10.04 36.99 8.52
C GLN A 51 -10.03 36.53 9.98
N ARG A 52 -10.30 35.25 10.27
CA ARG A 52 -10.27 34.72 11.64
C ARG A 52 -8.96 34.03 12.02
N THR A 53 -7.97 33.99 11.12
CA THR A 53 -6.58 33.70 11.47
C THR A 53 -6.11 34.71 12.53
N ALA A 54 -5.44 34.25 13.58
CA ALA A 54 -5.04 35.13 14.68
C ALA A 54 -3.90 36.10 14.30
N PRO A 55 -3.97 37.39 14.69
CA PRO A 55 -5.12 38.05 15.34
C PRO A 55 -6.29 38.22 14.38
N SER A 56 -7.51 37.91 14.84
CA SER A 56 -8.70 37.96 13.98
C SER A 56 -9.14 39.39 13.66
N HIS A 57 -9.73 39.58 12.49
CA HIS A 57 -10.28 40.83 11.98
C HIS A 57 -11.76 40.67 11.63
N THR A 58 -12.57 41.68 11.94
CA THR A 58 -13.94 41.80 11.42
C THR A 58 -14.03 42.62 10.14
N SER A 59 -12.95 43.34 9.79
CA SER A 59 -12.83 44.12 8.57
C SER A 59 -11.87 43.45 7.59
N CYS A 60 -12.32 43.26 6.34
CA CYS A 60 -11.48 42.70 5.29
C CYS A 60 -10.34 43.64 4.88
N SER A 61 -10.58 44.96 4.89
CA SER A 61 -9.50 45.92 4.65
C SER A 61 -8.48 45.92 5.79
N GLY A 62 -8.94 45.72 7.04
CA GLY A 62 -8.04 45.55 8.19
C GLY A 62 -7.17 44.31 8.04
N TRP A 63 -7.79 43.19 7.69
CA TRP A 63 -7.08 41.94 7.41
C TRP A 63 -6.06 42.09 6.27
N GLU A 64 -6.49 42.59 5.10
CA GLU A 64 -5.63 42.81 3.93
C GLU A 64 -4.45 43.75 4.24
N ASN A 65 -4.69 44.80 5.03
CA ASN A 65 -3.64 45.72 5.45
C ASN A 65 -2.59 45.01 6.30
N ASP A 66 -2.99 44.20 7.28
CA ASP A 66 -2.06 43.49 8.17
C ASP A 66 -1.32 42.37 7.44
N VAL A 67 -1.97 41.68 6.50
CA VAL A 67 -1.33 40.73 5.57
C VAL A 67 -0.21 41.44 4.80
N THR A 68 -0.54 42.57 4.17
CA THR A 68 0.38 43.28 3.26
C THR A 68 1.50 43.98 4.03
N ALA A 69 1.17 44.70 5.10
CA ALA A 69 2.15 45.37 5.96
C ALA A 69 3.02 44.38 6.74
N GLY A 70 2.50 43.18 7.02
CA GLY A 70 3.24 42.09 7.63
C GLY A 70 4.27 41.42 6.71
N GLY A 71 4.32 41.79 5.44
CA GLY A 71 5.31 41.30 4.48
C GLY A 71 4.95 39.95 3.83
N TRP A 72 3.66 39.61 3.75
CA TRP A 72 3.21 38.37 3.11
C TRP A 72 3.78 38.20 1.69
N ASN A 73 4.20 36.97 1.40
CA ASN A 73 4.83 36.57 0.14
C ASN A 73 4.37 35.17 -0.30
N ALA A 74 3.81 35.06 -1.50
CA ALA A 74 3.44 33.78 -2.10
C ALA A 74 4.64 32.82 -2.26
N ASP A 75 5.82 33.33 -2.62
CA ASP A 75 7.02 32.51 -2.79
C ASP A 75 7.43 31.80 -1.50
N TYR A 76 7.17 32.41 -0.34
CA TYR A 76 7.45 31.78 0.95
C TYR A 76 6.63 30.51 1.14
N TRP A 77 5.31 30.57 0.88
CA TRP A 77 4.46 29.37 0.96
C TRP A 77 4.87 28.28 -0.01
N VAL A 78 5.28 28.65 -1.24
CA VAL A 78 5.75 27.68 -2.22
C VAL A 78 7.08 27.05 -1.77
N GLN A 79 7.99 27.83 -1.19
CA GLN A 79 9.25 27.30 -0.64
C GLN A 79 9.02 26.34 0.53
N GLU A 80 8.09 26.66 1.43
CA GLU A 80 7.73 25.76 2.54
C GLU A 80 7.04 24.49 2.04
N ALA A 81 6.19 24.58 0.99
CA ALA A 81 5.65 23.40 0.32
C ALA A 81 6.76 22.53 -0.31
N GLN A 82 7.78 23.14 -0.92
CA GLN A 82 8.92 22.41 -1.50
C GLN A 82 9.74 21.69 -0.42
N LYS A 83 9.93 22.27 0.76
CA LYS A 83 10.58 21.61 1.90
C LYS A 83 9.82 20.37 2.38
N LEU A 84 8.51 20.34 2.21
CA LEU A 84 7.66 19.18 2.49
C LEU A 84 7.60 18.19 1.31
N HIS A 85 8.34 18.48 0.23
CA HIS A 85 8.26 17.80 -1.05
C HIS A 85 6.80 17.71 -1.57
N ALA A 86 5.99 18.73 -1.31
CA ALA A 86 4.63 18.82 -1.84
C ALA A 86 4.65 19.27 -3.31
N GLN A 87 3.69 18.78 -4.10
CA GLN A 87 3.57 19.09 -5.54
C GLN A 87 2.39 20.03 -5.83
N TYR A 88 1.58 20.34 -4.84
CA TYR A 88 0.44 21.25 -4.98
C TYR A 88 0.09 21.94 -3.67
N LEU A 89 -0.64 23.05 -3.77
CA LEU A 89 -1.20 23.78 -2.64
C LEU A 89 -2.71 23.79 -2.73
N VAL A 90 -3.39 23.70 -1.59
CA VAL A 90 -4.84 23.94 -1.47
C VAL A 90 -5.05 25.18 -0.60
N LEU A 91 -5.73 26.20 -1.12
CA LEU A 91 -5.96 27.45 -0.40
C LEU A 91 -7.41 27.56 0.10
N ALA A 92 -7.59 27.53 1.42
CA ALA A 92 -8.88 27.64 2.12
C ALA A 92 -9.04 28.99 2.83
N THR A 93 -9.23 30.04 2.04
CA THR A 93 -9.60 31.38 2.54
C THR A 93 -11.10 31.63 2.49
N PHE A 94 -11.77 31.21 1.42
CA PHE A 94 -13.23 31.23 1.31
C PHE A 94 -13.82 30.04 2.09
N HIS A 95 -13.72 30.13 3.40
CA HIS A 95 -14.02 29.04 4.32
C HIS A 95 -15.02 29.49 5.38
N SER A 96 -15.94 28.59 5.73
CA SER A 96 -17.13 28.91 6.54
C SER A 96 -16.79 29.53 7.88
N ARG A 97 -15.76 29.01 8.55
CA ARG A 97 -15.29 29.50 9.85
C ARG A 97 -14.15 30.52 9.79
N LEU A 98 -13.73 30.97 8.59
CA LEU A 98 -12.66 31.95 8.41
C LEU A 98 -13.15 33.31 7.88
N GLY A 99 -14.47 33.54 7.94
CA GLY A 99 -15.09 34.81 7.58
C GLY A 99 -15.39 34.95 6.09
N TYR A 100 -15.41 33.84 5.33
CA TYR A 100 -15.79 33.81 3.90
C TYR A 100 -15.03 34.82 3.04
N ALA A 101 -13.77 35.09 3.41
CA ALA A 101 -12.96 36.05 2.68
C ALA A 101 -12.57 35.49 1.32
N ARG A 102 -12.62 36.35 0.30
CA ARG A 102 -12.19 35.98 -1.03
C ARG A 102 -10.79 36.55 -1.25
N PRO A 103 -9.74 35.72 -1.39
CA PRO A 103 -8.35 36.16 -1.59
C PRO A 103 -8.09 36.71 -3.00
N TRP A 104 -9.13 37.16 -3.70
CA TRP A 104 -9.06 37.79 -5.00
C TRP A 104 -9.97 39.02 -5.06
N PRO A 105 -9.70 39.99 -5.95
CA PRO A 105 -10.54 41.16 -6.13
C PRO A 105 -11.81 40.85 -6.93
N SER A 106 -12.72 40.12 -6.28
CA SER A 106 -14.04 39.80 -6.80
C SER A 106 -14.91 41.04 -6.99
N LYS A 107 -15.68 41.07 -8.08
CA LYS A 107 -16.69 42.11 -8.32
C LYS A 107 -18.08 41.71 -7.83
N ILE A 108 -18.27 40.44 -7.49
CA ILE A 108 -19.55 39.92 -7.03
C ILE A 108 -19.68 40.30 -5.54
N PRO A 109 -20.73 41.00 -5.09
CA PRO A 109 -20.91 41.26 -3.66
C PRO A 109 -21.50 40.02 -2.97
N GLY A 110 -21.32 39.88 -1.66
CA GLY A 110 -21.98 38.82 -0.88
C GLY A 110 -21.17 38.36 0.32
N SER A 111 -19.85 38.41 0.23
CA SER A 111 -18.91 38.36 1.35
C SER A 111 -17.78 39.34 1.07
N CYS A 112 -16.82 39.48 1.97
CA CYS A 112 -15.72 40.38 1.72
C CYS A 112 -14.79 39.89 0.58
N ALA A 113 -14.08 40.81 -0.05
CA ALA A 113 -13.06 40.53 -1.06
C ALA A 113 -11.92 41.53 -0.89
N VAL A 114 -10.69 41.05 -1.00
CA VAL A 114 -9.47 41.87 -0.94
C VAL A 114 -9.27 42.65 -2.24
N LYS A 115 -8.43 43.68 -2.25
CA LYS A 115 -8.05 44.39 -3.48
C LYS A 115 -6.82 43.78 -4.15
N ARG A 116 -5.85 43.32 -3.38
CA ARG A 116 -4.66 42.59 -3.85
C ARG A 116 -5.03 41.16 -4.24
N ASP A 117 -4.49 40.67 -5.34
CA ASP A 117 -4.85 39.36 -5.89
C ASP A 117 -3.99 38.24 -5.29
N PHE A 118 -4.16 37.97 -3.99
CA PHE A 118 -3.38 36.95 -3.27
C PHE A 118 -3.50 35.56 -3.92
N LEU A 119 -4.69 35.17 -4.37
CA LEU A 119 -4.89 33.90 -5.09
C LEU A 119 -4.08 33.86 -6.39
N GLY A 120 -4.15 34.93 -7.20
CA GLY A 120 -3.35 35.05 -8.43
C GLY A 120 -1.85 34.95 -8.17
N GLU A 121 -1.36 35.63 -7.13
CA GLU A 121 0.05 35.59 -6.72
C GLU A 121 0.50 34.19 -6.30
N VAL A 122 -0.32 33.44 -5.54
CA VAL A 122 -0.01 32.04 -5.17
C VAL A 122 -0.01 31.12 -6.40
N ILE A 123 -0.97 31.28 -7.32
CA ILE A 123 -1.02 30.50 -8.56
C ILE A 123 0.25 30.75 -9.40
N GLU A 124 0.66 32.01 -9.53
CA GLU A 124 1.84 32.37 -10.30
C GLU A 124 3.12 31.82 -9.68
N ALA A 125 3.31 32.00 -8.37
CA ALA A 125 4.48 31.51 -7.64
C ALA A 125 4.57 29.97 -7.69
N ALA A 126 3.45 29.27 -7.47
CA ALA A 126 3.40 27.81 -7.52
C ALA A 126 3.76 27.28 -8.92
N ARG A 127 3.14 27.85 -9.96
CA ARG A 127 3.41 27.49 -11.35
C ARG A 127 4.88 27.70 -11.72
N ALA A 128 5.49 28.80 -11.27
CA ALA A 128 6.90 29.09 -11.52
C ALA A 128 7.86 28.04 -10.94
N LYS A 129 7.40 27.24 -9.97
CA LYS A 129 8.13 26.14 -9.34
C LYS A 129 7.63 24.75 -9.75
N GLY A 130 6.70 24.67 -10.71
CA GLY A 130 6.13 23.41 -11.18
C GLY A 130 5.03 22.82 -10.29
N LEU A 131 4.53 23.58 -9.31
CA LEU A 131 3.41 23.19 -8.46
C LEU A 131 2.09 23.67 -9.05
N LYS A 132 0.99 23.04 -8.64
CA LYS A 132 -0.38 23.50 -8.91
C LYS A 132 -1.04 24.07 -7.66
N THR A 133 -1.91 25.04 -7.85
CA THR A 133 -2.76 25.58 -6.77
C THR A 133 -4.20 25.14 -7.01
N ILE A 134 -4.85 24.60 -5.99
CA ILE A 134 -6.25 24.20 -5.96
C ILE A 134 -6.97 25.16 -5.01
N LEU A 135 -8.17 25.62 -5.38
CA LEU A 135 -8.96 26.51 -4.54
C LEU A 135 -9.98 25.70 -3.74
N TYR A 136 -9.95 25.83 -2.42
CA TYR A 136 -11.01 25.29 -1.57
C TYR A 136 -12.28 26.14 -1.69
N MET A 137 -13.45 25.49 -1.72
CA MET A 137 -14.76 26.13 -1.79
C MET A 137 -15.71 25.50 -0.76
N THR A 138 -16.19 26.32 0.18
CA THR A 138 -17.22 25.94 1.14
C THR A 138 -18.62 26.00 0.50
N ASP A 139 -19.52 25.14 0.96
CA ASP A 139 -20.93 25.05 0.57
C ASP A 139 -21.90 25.64 1.61
N ASP A 140 -21.42 25.75 2.85
CA ASP A 140 -22.27 25.99 4.01
C ASP A 140 -22.13 27.42 4.56
N PRO A 141 -23.24 28.18 4.69
CA PRO A 141 -23.26 29.47 5.37
C PRO A 141 -23.44 29.36 6.89
N GLN A 142 -23.51 28.17 7.51
CA GLN A 142 -23.81 27.98 8.94
C GLN A 142 -23.12 28.97 9.89
N TRP A 143 -21.89 29.36 9.58
CA TRP A 143 -21.05 30.22 10.41
C TRP A 143 -21.05 31.69 10.00
N HIS A 144 -22.05 32.13 9.21
CA HIS A 144 -22.17 33.50 8.71
C HIS A 144 -22.21 34.59 9.79
N ALA A 145 -22.59 34.26 11.02
CA ALA A 145 -22.60 35.19 12.16
C ALA A 145 -21.57 34.83 13.25
N GLU A 146 -20.60 33.96 12.95
CA GLU A 146 -19.66 33.46 13.96
C GLU A 146 -18.84 34.59 14.59
N GLY A 147 -18.75 34.59 15.92
CA GLY A 147 -18.06 35.64 16.68
C GLY A 147 -18.83 36.95 16.80
N GLY A 148 -20.14 36.95 16.49
CA GLY A 148 -21.00 38.13 16.59
C GLY A 148 -20.83 39.13 15.44
N ASN A 149 -20.14 38.74 14.37
CA ASN A 149 -19.96 39.54 13.16
C ASN A 149 -20.68 38.84 12.00
N GLU A 150 -21.46 39.60 11.22
CA GLU A 150 -22.08 39.09 10.01
C GLU A 150 -21.08 39.15 8.84
N TRP A 151 -20.75 37.98 8.30
CA TRP A 151 -19.75 37.80 7.25
C TRP A 151 -20.37 37.78 5.85
N LEU A 152 -21.69 37.59 5.74
CA LEU A 152 -22.43 37.52 4.50
C LEU A 152 -23.38 38.72 4.35
N ASN A 153 -23.48 39.25 3.14
CA ASN A 153 -24.28 40.43 2.83
C ASN A 153 -25.36 40.10 1.79
N SER A 154 -26.47 39.52 2.28
CA SER A 154 -27.64 39.18 1.47
C SER A 154 -28.19 40.40 0.72
N ALA A 155 -28.18 41.60 1.32
CA ALA A 155 -28.69 42.81 0.68
C ALA A 155 -27.85 43.21 -0.54
N ALA A 156 -26.52 43.18 -0.43
CA ALA A 156 -25.64 43.54 -1.53
C ALA A 156 -25.70 42.51 -2.66
N TYR A 157 -25.74 41.21 -2.33
CA TYR A 157 -25.92 40.17 -3.36
C TYR A 157 -27.30 40.24 -4.02
N SER A 158 -28.36 40.48 -3.24
CA SER A 158 -29.71 40.67 -3.78
C SER A 158 -29.77 41.84 -4.76
N ALA A 159 -29.11 42.96 -4.43
CA ALA A 159 -29.02 44.11 -5.34
C ALA A 159 -28.27 43.76 -6.63
N TYR A 160 -27.18 42.99 -6.54
CA TYR A 160 -26.44 42.49 -7.70
C TYR A 160 -27.29 41.57 -8.59
N LYS A 161 -28.09 40.69 -8.00
CA LYS A 161 -28.98 39.78 -8.75
C LYS A 161 -30.28 40.43 -9.23
N GLY A 162 -30.61 41.62 -8.75
CA GLY A 162 -31.87 42.29 -9.04
C GLY A 162 -33.10 41.59 -8.42
N ARG A 163 -32.89 40.69 -7.46
CA ARG A 163 -33.94 39.96 -6.73
C ARG A 163 -33.45 39.55 -5.35
N THR A 164 -34.37 39.32 -4.42
CA THR A 164 -34.03 38.84 -3.07
C THR A 164 -33.36 37.47 -3.14
N VAL A 165 -32.19 37.35 -2.51
CA VAL A 165 -31.46 36.11 -2.24
C VAL A 165 -30.96 36.16 -0.80
N ASP A 166 -31.27 35.14 -0.03
CA ASP A 166 -30.82 35.03 1.36
C ASP A 166 -29.59 34.12 1.47
N LEU A 167 -28.42 34.73 1.67
CA LEU A 167 -27.14 34.04 1.82
C LEU A 167 -27.01 33.27 3.13
N HIS A 168 -27.93 33.45 4.09
CA HIS A 168 -27.95 32.68 5.33
C HIS A 168 -28.53 31.28 5.13
N THR A 169 -29.18 31.05 3.99
CA THR A 169 -29.68 29.73 3.59
C THR A 169 -28.68 29.01 2.72
N ARG A 170 -28.61 27.67 2.82
CA ARG A 170 -27.77 26.85 1.93
C ARG A 170 -28.08 27.08 0.45
N ASP A 171 -29.34 27.35 0.10
CA ASP A 171 -29.74 27.57 -1.29
C ASP A 171 -29.25 28.92 -1.84
N GLY A 172 -29.47 30.01 -1.09
CA GLY A 172 -29.01 31.33 -1.50
C GLY A 172 -27.48 31.47 -1.45
N PHE A 173 -26.82 30.86 -0.46
CA PHE A 173 -25.36 30.75 -0.45
C PHE A 173 -24.85 29.88 -1.61
N GLY A 174 -25.55 28.80 -1.93
CA GLY A 174 -25.27 27.94 -3.07
C GLY A 174 -25.31 28.71 -4.39
N GLU A 175 -26.29 29.59 -4.57
CA GLU A 175 -26.35 30.50 -5.72
C GLU A 175 -25.18 31.49 -5.75
N TYR A 176 -24.83 32.07 -4.61
CA TYR A 176 -23.70 33.00 -4.50
C TYR A 176 -22.36 32.34 -4.84
N SER A 177 -22.05 31.24 -4.17
CA SER A 177 -20.84 30.45 -4.42
C SER A 177 -20.79 29.90 -5.84
N TYR A 178 -21.93 29.50 -6.42
CA TYR A 178 -22.02 29.12 -7.84
C TYR A 178 -21.49 30.25 -8.74
N ASP A 179 -21.93 31.49 -8.56
CA ASP A 179 -21.44 32.63 -9.33
C ASP A 179 -19.92 32.85 -9.11
N LEU A 180 -19.40 32.61 -7.88
CA LEU A 180 -17.96 32.68 -7.60
C LEU A 180 -17.15 31.61 -8.34
N PHE A 181 -17.64 30.38 -8.48
CA PHE A 181 -16.95 29.35 -9.28
C PHE A 181 -16.72 29.83 -10.72
N PHE A 182 -17.71 30.47 -11.34
CA PHE A 182 -17.56 30.99 -12.70
C PHE A 182 -16.59 32.17 -12.77
N GLU A 183 -16.64 33.08 -11.81
CA GLU A 183 -15.68 34.18 -11.73
C GLU A 183 -14.25 33.65 -11.60
N VAL A 184 -14.00 32.70 -10.69
CA VAL A 184 -12.68 32.11 -10.47
C VAL A 184 -12.19 31.39 -11.72
N MET A 185 -13.03 30.59 -12.38
CA MET A 185 -12.67 29.93 -13.63
C MET A 185 -12.28 30.95 -14.70
N GLU A 186 -13.02 32.04 -14.84
CA GLU A 186 -12.73 33.09 -15.82
C GLU A 186 -11.42 33.83 -15.53
N ARG A 187 -11.15 34.14 -14.26
CA ARG A 187 -9.95 34.88 -13.82
C ARG A 187 -8.67 34.04 -13.85
N TYR A 188 -8.74 32.77 -13.48
CA TYR A 188 -7.55 31.96 -13.17
C TYR A 188 -7.43 30.69 -14.01
N PRO A 189 -7.32 30.78 -15.34
CA PRO A 189 -7.28 29.60 -16.21
C PRO A 189 -6.17 28.60 -15.87
N GLU A 190 -5.14 28.98 -15.12
CA GLU A 190 -4.03 28.11 -14.71
C GLU A 190 -4.25 27.35 -13.39
N LEU A 191 -5.37 27.61 -12.69
CA LEU A 191 -5.72 26.91 -11.45
C LEU A 191 -5.78 25.40 -11.68
N GLY A 192 -5.32 24.61 -10.72
CA GLY A 192 -5.33 23.15 -10.77
C GLY A 192 -6.73 22.55 -10.63
N GLY A 193 -7.65 23.26 -9.97
CA GLY A 193 -9.02 22.81 -9.78
C GLY A 193 -9.67 23.34 -8.52
N PHE A 194 -10.72 22.65 -8.08
CA PHE A 194 -11.46 22.96 -6.86
C PHE A 194 -11.40 21.82 -5.86
N TRP A 195 -11.23 22.16 -4.60
CA TRP A 195 -11.39 21.27 -3.45
C TRP A 195 -12.72 21.63 -2.77
N ILE A 196 -13.67 20.73 -2.74
CA ILE A 196 -15.03 20.99 -2.28
C ILE A 196 -15.24 20.36 -0.92
N ASP A 197 -15.64 21.17 0.06
CA ASP A 197 -15.83 20.67 1.42
C ASP A 197 -17.07 19.78 1.56
N ASN A 198 -18.18 20.18 0.96
CA ASN A 198 -19.38 19.36 0.89
C ASN A 198 -20.23 19.79 -0.31
N ASP A 199 -21.19 18.97 -0.74
CA ASP A 199 -22.05 19.32 -1.86
C ASP A 199 -23.17 20.28 -1.46
N ASN A 200 -23.51 21.17 -2.38
CA ASN A 200 -24.66 22.06 -2.26
C ASN A 200 -25.75 21.67 -3.27
N ALA A 201 -26.97 21.50 -2.79
CA ALA A 201 -28.11 21.14 -3.64
C ALA A 201 -28.36 22.17 -4.77
N TYR A 202 -28.02 23.45 -4.59
CA TYR A 202 -28.10 24.43 -5.67
C TYR A 202 -27.11 24.11 -6.79
N TRP A 203 -25.89 23.71 -6.46
CA TRP A 203 -24.85 23.37 -7.43
C TRP A 203 -25.24 22.16 -8.27
N GLU A 204 -25.73 21.10 -7.63
CA GLU A 204 -26.19 19.88 -8.28
C GLU A 204 -27.36 20.16 -9.23
N ARG A 205 -28.42 20.84 -8.75
CA ARG A 205 -29.59 21.18 -9.58
C ARG A 205 -29.25 22.09 -10.76
N ASN A 206 -28.17 22.85 -10.65
CA ASN A 206 -27.69 23.73 -11.71
C ASN A 206 -26.51 23.15 -12.50
N ASN A 207 -26.19 21.86 -12.35
CA ASN A 207 -25.14 21.15 -13.09
C ASN A 207 -23.76 21.83 -13.01
N LEU A 208 -23.38 22.34 -11.83
CA LEU A 208 -22.12 23.08 -11.64
C LEU A 208 -20.91 22.28 -12.15
N TYR A 209 -20.74 21.04 -11.67
CA TYR A 209 -19.53 20.25 -11.94
C TYR A 209 -19.36 19.92 -13.43
N ALA A 210 -20.44 19.59 -14.13
CA ALA A 210 -20.41 19.38 -15.58
C ALA A 210 -20.03 20.67 -16.32
N LYS A 211 -20.50 21.82 -15.85
CA LYS A 211 -20.15 23.14 -16.42
C LYS A 211 -18.71 23.54 -16.12
N ILE A 212 -18.15 23.13 -14.98
CA ILE A 212 -16.72 23.30 -14.67
C ILE A 212 -15.89 22.58 -15.74
N TYR A 213 -16.13 21.28 -15.97
CA TYR A 213 -15.38 20.54 -16.99
C TYR A 213 -15.61 21.08 -18.41
N GLN A 214 -16.81 21.56 -18.72
CA GLN A 214 -17.07 22.18 -20.02
C GLN A 214 -16.23 23.45 -20.25
N ARG A 215 -16.03 24.27 -19.22
CA ARG A 215 -15.30 25.55 -19.32
C ARG A 215 -13.80 25.42 -19.06
N ARG A 216 -13.43 24.46 -18.23
CA ARG A 216 -12.07 24.18 -17.73
C ARG A 216 -11.83 22.67 -17.71
N PRO A 217 -11.68 22.04 -18.87
CA PRO A 217 -11.53 20.57 -18.98
C PRO A 217 -10.25 20.03 -18.31
N HIS A 218 -9.31 20.92 -17.96
CA HIS A 218 -8.07 20.60 -17.26
C HIS A 218 -8.13 20.81 -15.74
N TYR A 219 -9.24 21.33 -15.19
CA TYR A 219 -9.41 21.45 -13.75
C TYR A 219 -9.76 20.09 -13.15
N THR A 220 -9.23 19.83 -11.96
CA THR A 220 -9.69 18.70 -11.14
C THR A 220 -10.78 19.12 -10.17
N ILE A 221 -11.67 18.20 -9.83
CA ILE A 221 -12.65 18.42 -8.76
C ILE A 221 -12.42 17.37 -7.67
N SER A 222 -12.18 17.82 -6.44
CA SER A 222 -12.14 16.97 -5.24
C SER A 222 -13.35 17.24 -4.35
N ASN A 223 -13.78 16.22 -3.59
CA ASN A 223 -14.78 16.36 -2.54
C ASN A 223 -14.35 15.62 -1.25
N ASN A 224 -14.63 16.19 -0.09
CA ASN A 224 -14.24 15.69 1.24
C ASN A 224 -15.06 14.48 1.75
N ASN A 225 -16.28 14.28 1.24
CA ASN A 225 -17.21 13.30 1.81
C ASN A 225 -18.02 12.50 0.77
N GLU A 226 -17.98 12.88 -0.51
CA GLU A 226 -18.86 12.31 -1.53
C GLU A 226 -18.13 11.65 -2.69
N ASP A 227 -18.16 10.31 -2.72
CA ASP A 227 -17.61 9.49 -3.79
C ASP A 227 -18.60 9.36 -4.96
N THR A 228 -18.73 10.42 -5.77
CA THR A 228 -19.58 10.44 -6.96
C THR A 228 -18.75 10.36 -8.24
N PRO A 229 -19.23 9.78 -9.36
CA PRO A 229 -18.45 9.67 -10.59
C PRO A 229 -17.93 10.98 -11.20
N ILE A 230 -18.52 12.12 -10.82
CA ILE A 230 -18.14 13.43 -11.36
C ILE A 230 -16.92 14.05 -10.68
N MET A 231 -16.58 13.63 -9.46
CA MET A 231 -15.35 14.09 -8.79
C MET A 231 -14.15 13.26 -9.28
N ASP A 232 -13.00 13.89 -9.43
CA ASP A 232 -11.74 13.21 -9.78
C ASP A 232 -11.09 12.55 -8.56
N MET A 233 -11.21 13.21 -7.39
CA MET A 233 -10.53 12.85 -6.16
C MET A 233 -11.50 12.86 -4.97
N ILE A 234 -11.24 11.98 -4.00
CA ILE A 234 -11.91 11.98 -2.70
C ILE A 234 -10.90 12.30 -1.62
N SER A 235 -11.11 13.44 -0.98
CA SER A 235 -10.30 13.92 0.14
C SER A 235 -10.93 13.41 1.42
N ASN A 236 -10.16 12.78 2.30
CA ASN A 236 -10.66 12.18 3.52
C ASN A 236 -10.17 13.04 4.69
N GLU A 237 -10.99 13.97 5.17
CA GLU A 237 -10.57 14.91 6.22
C GLU A 237 -10.48 14.26 7.61
N GLN A 238 -9.34 14.48 8.27
CA GLN A 238 -9.02 14.29 9.69
C GLN A 238 -9.63 13.03 10.33
N LYS A 239 -9.34 11.87 9.76
CA LYS A 239 -9.72 10.58 10.31
C LYS A 239 -8.87 10.21 11.53
N THR A 240 -9.47 9.43 12.45
CA THR A 240 -8.89 9.07 13.74
C THR A 240 -9.27 7.65 14.15
N GLY A 241 -8.51 7.06 15.08
CA GLY A 241 -8.79 5.73 15.63
C GLY A 241 -8.02 4.59 14.95
N MET A 242 -7.16 4.92 13.98
CA MET A 242 -6.21 3.98 13.38
C MET A 242 -5.20 3.50 14.42
N SER A 243 -4.74 2.26 14.27
CA SER A 243 -3.66 1.71 15.07
C SER A 243 -2.65 1.03 14.14
N PRO A 244 -1.40 1.51 14.05
CA PRO A 244 -0.87 2.74 14.67
C PRO A 244 -1.56 4.02 14.19
N SER A 245 -1.52 5.10 14.98
CA SER A 245 -2.22 6.36 14.69
C SER A 245 -1.77 7.08 13.42
N TYR A 246 -0.58 6.73 12.92
CA TYR A 246 -0.04 7.26 11.68
C TYR A 246 -0.51 6.51 10.44
N ASP A 247 -1.09 5.31 10.56
CA ASP A 247 -1.58 4.52 9.41
C ASP A 247 -2.97 5.00 8.96
N TYR A 248 -2.99 6.23 8.46
CA TYR A 248 -4.18 6.90 7.93
C TYR A 248 -4.96 6.10 6.89
N PRO A 249 -4.29 5.37 5.96
CA PRO A 249 -4.97 4.50 5.01
C PRO A 249 -6.03 3.58 5.61
N GLN A 250 -5.91 3.15 6.88
CA GLN A 250 -6.93 2.32 7.54
C GLN A 250 -8.33 2.95 7.58
N ALA A 251 -8.41 4.28 7.50
CA ALA A 251 -9.66 5.04 7.61
C ALA A 251 -10.22 5.53 6.26
N VAL A 252 -9.56 5.21 5.15
CA VAL A 252 -10.03 5.54 3.79
C VAL A 252 -11.04 4.48 3.32
N TYR A 253 -12.01 4.89 2.51
CA TYR A 253 -13.07 4.02 1.98
C TYR A 253 -13.25 4.09 0.45
N THR A 254 -12.38 4.79 -0.27
CA THR A 254 -12.39 4.86 -1.73
C THR A 254 -11.34 3.93 -2.31
N ALA A 255 -11.72 3.14 -3.32
CA ALA A 255 -10.81 2.22 -3.99
C ALA A 255 -10.14 2.86 -5.21
N ALA A 256 -8.87 2.54 -5.42
CA ALA A 256 -8.14 2.82 -6.64
C ALA A 256 -8.84 2.19 -7.88
N PRO A 257 -8.62 2.69 -9.11
CA PRO A 257 -7.67 3.73 -9.52
C PRO A 257 -8.16 5.18 -9.31
N ARG A 258 -9.29 5.39 -8.62
CA ARG A 258 -9.75 6.72 -8.25
C ARG A 258 -8.69 7.45 -7.40
N LEU A 259 -8.55 8.77 -7.58
CA LEU A 259 -7.63 9.54 -6.74
C LEU A 259 -8.20 9.63 -5.31
N ILE A 260 -7.30 9.48 -4.35
CA ILE A 260 -7.61 9.51 -2.93
C ILE A 260 -6.63 10.45 -2.28
N GLU A 261 -7.14 11.33 -1.43
CA GLU A 261 -6.36 12.23 -0.61
C GLU A 261 -6.75 12.03 0.87
N ALA A 262 -5.77 12.22 1.74
CA ALA A 262 -5.89 12.12 3.18
C ALA A 262 -5.42 13.43 3.79
N ASP A 263 -6.38 14.21 4.29
CA ASP A 263 -6.14 15.56 4.78
C ASP A 263 -6.00 15.52 6.29
N PHE A 264 -4.91 16.10 6.80
CA PHE A 264 -4.68 16.10 8.23
C PHE A 264 -3.91 17.33 8.71
N LYS A 265 -4.20 17.70 9.96
CA LYS A 265 -3.56 18.85 10.60
C LYS A 265 -2.09 18.61 10.92
N LEU A 266 -1.31 19.65 10.67
CA LEU A 266 0.09 19.83 11.04
C LEU A 266 0.19 21.24 11.65
N PRO A 267 0.20 21.40 12.97
CA PRO A 267 0.33 20.40 14.03
C PRO A 267 -0.95 19.58 14.24
N SER A 268 -0.84 18.39 14.84
CA SER A 268 -1.96 17.45 15.01
C SER A 268 -3.04 17.90 16.00
N THR A 269 -2.78 18.96 16.76
CA THR A 269 -3.68 19.57 17.76
C THR A 269 -4.01 21.01 17.38
N GLY A 270 -5.15 21.51 17.85
CA GLY A 270 -5.60 22.89 17.56
C GLY A 270 -6.54 22.95 16.36
N ALA A 271 -6.81 24.18 15.91
CA ALA A 271 -7.64 24.45 14.74
C ALA A 271 -6.92 24.13 13.42
N TRP A 272 -7.67 24.14 12.30
CA TRP A 272 -7.10 24.02 10.95
C TRP A 272 -6.33 25.26 10.52
N TRP A 273 -6.63 26.41 11.13
CA TRP A 273 -5.99 27.70 10.89
C TRP A 273 -5.20 28.14 12.13
N TYR A 274 -4.40 29.18 11.98
CA TYR A 274 -3.63 29.72 13.11
C TYR A 274 -4.55 30.40 14.12
N ASP A 275 -4.59 29.87 15.33
CA ASP A 275 -5.42 30.36 16.44
C ASP A 275 -4.62 31.19 17.47
N GLY A 276 -3.35 31.46 17.18
CA GLY A 276 -2.43 32.14 18.10
C GLY A 276 -1.48 31.20 18.83
N SER A 277 -1.64 29.88 18.66
CA SER A 277 -0.79 28.88 19.30
C SER A 277 0.38 28.42 18.41
N ASN A 278 1.47 27.98 19.04
CA ASN A 278 2.63 27.37 18.39
C ASN A 278 2.95 26.02 19.06
N PRO A 279 2.05 25.01 18.94
CA PRO A 279 2.29 23.71 19.57
C PRO A 279 3.42 22.96 18.85
N ALA A 280 3.97 21.93 19.49
CA ALA A 280 4.98 21.10 18.87
C ALA A 280 4.40 20.26 17.71
N VAL A 281 5.21 19.98 16.70
CA VAL A 281 4.84 19.08 15.61
C VAL A 281 5.28 17.65 15.96
N ASP A 282 4.33 16.72 16.00
CA ASP A 282 4.62 15.29 16.16
C ASP A 282 5.18 14.72 14.84
N ARG A 283 6.51 14.69 14.74
CA ARG A 283 7.23 14.20 13.56
C ARG A 283 6.85 12.77 13.18
N ARG A 284 6.69 11.89 14.17
CA ARG A 284 6.39 10.47 13.92
C ARG A 284 5.00 10.32 13.35
N LEU A 285 4.03 11.05 13.88
CA LEU A 285 2.68 11.06 13.35
C LEU A 285 2.63 11.67 11.95
N THR A 286 3.22 12.84 11.75
CA THR A 286 3.16 13.57 10.47
C THR A 286 3.87 12.82 9.35
N LEU A 287 5.15 12.45 9.54
CA LEU A 287 5.89 11.68 8.54
C LEU A 287 5.27 10.29 8.33
N GLY A 288 4.83 9.64 9.40
CA GLY A 288 4.20 8.34 9.28
C GLY A 288 2.91 8.38 8.46
N ARG A 289 2.10 9.43 8.56
CA ARG A 289 0.93 9.63 7.69
C ARG A 289 1.33 9.84 6.25
N LEU A 290 2.32 10.70 5.98
CA LEU A 290 2.84 10.91 4.64
C LEU A 290 3.30 9.60 3.99
N ILE A 291 4.12 8.83 4.69
CA ILE A 291 4.72 7.59 4.19
C ILE A 291 3.68 6.48 4.02
N THR A 292 2.79 6.29 5.00
CA THR A 292 1.74 5.26 4.89
C THR A 292 0.73 5.59 3.78
N ASN A 293 0.39 6.86 3.60
CA ASN A 293 -0.42 7.32 2.47
C ASN A 293 0.25 6.98 1.13
N ALA A 294 1.53 7.34 0.95
CA ALA A 294 2.28 7.00 -0.26
C ALA A 294 2.32 5.48 -0.50
N GLY A 295 2.58 4.70 0.55
CA GLY A 295 2.55 3.23 0.55
C GLY A 295 1.17 2.60 0.29
N SER A 296 0.11 3.41 0.18
CA SER A 296 -1.24 2.99 -0.18
C SER A 296 -1.79 3.73 -1.41
N SER A 297 -0.93 4.43 -2.17
CA SER A 297 -1.31 5.27 -3.31
C SER A 297 -2.30 6.40 -2.97
N VAL A 298 -2.28 6.87 -1.73
CA VAL A 298 -3.07 7.99 -1.21
C VAL A 298 -2.20 9.25 -1.16
N LYS A 299 -2.76 10.40 -1.54
CA LYS A 299 -2.07 11.70 -1.44
C LYS A 299 -2.16 12.24 -0.03
N ALA A 300 -1.07 12.71 0.53
CA ALA A 300 -1.06 13.34 1.85
C ALA A 300 -1.30 14.85 1.70
N LEU A 301 -2.40 15.37 2.23
CA LEU A 301 -2.65 16.81 2.26
C LEU A 301 -2.41 17.34 3.68
N MET A 302 -1.25 17.95 3.87
CA MET A 302 -0.77 18.41 5.18
C MET A 302 -1.23 19.85 5.42
N ALA A 303 -2.04 20.07 6.46
CA ALA A 303 -2.57 21.39 6.74
C ALA A 303 -1.73 22.16 7.76
N GLU A 304 -1.09 23.23 7.30
CA GLU A 304 -0.29 24.14 8.13
C GLU A 304 -1.01 25.44 8.44
N THR A 305 -0.71 26.00 9.61
CA THR A 305 -1.44 27.13 10.17
C THR A 305 -0.66 28.42 9.98
N ALA A 306 -0.69 28.97 8.76
CA ALA A 306 -0.07 30.25 8.44
C ALA A 306 -0.66 31.39 9.30
N GLN A 307 0.20 32.25 9.85
CA GLN A 307 -0.18 33.47 10.56
C GLN A 307 -0.78 34.50 9.59
N VAL A 308 -1.33 35.61 10.11
CA VAL A 308 -1.92 36.67 9.26
C VAL A 308 -0.92 37.18 8.22
N ASN A 309 0.34 37.38 8.57
CA ASN A 309 1.38 37.80 7.62
C ASN A 309 1.89 36.69 6.69
N GLY A 310 1.32 35.48 6.75
CA GLY A 310 1.70 34.32 5.96
C GLY A 310 2.85 33.49 6.53
N ALA A 311 3.58 33.98 7.54
CA ALA A 311 4.65 33.18 8.15
C ALA A 311 4.07 31.97 8.88
N PHE A 312 4.76 30.83 8.86
CA PHE A 312 4.40 29.71 9.72
C PHE A 312 4.93 29.91 11.14
N PRO A 313 4.20 29.46 12.18
CA PRO A 313 4.72 29.39 13.53
C PRO A 313 6.04 28.62 13.57
N SER A 314 6.96 29.06 14.44
CA SER A 314 8.35 28.57 14.45
C SER A 314 8.50 27.04 14.55
N ASN A 315 7.59 26.33 15.22
CA ASN A 315 7.65 24.87 15.30
C ASN A 315 7.30 24.17 13.99
N GLN A 316 6.41 24.76 13.18
CA GLN A 316 6.06 24.26 11.84
C GLN A 316 7.20 24.56 10.85
N ALA A 317 7.71 25.80 10.82
CA ALA A 317 8.88 26.13 10.00
C ALA A 317 10.12 25.26 10.32
N ALA A 318 10.33 24.94 11.61
CA ALA A 318 11.38 24.02 12.04
C ALA A 318 11.10 22.57 11.62
N PHE A 319 9.83 22.14 11.59
CA PHE A 319 9.44 20.85 11.03
C PHE A 319 9.71 20.79 9.53
N ASN A 320 9.30 21.80 8.76
CA ASN A 320 9.51 21.84 7.30
C ASN A 320 11.00 21.75 6.96
N THR A 321 11.84 22.51 7.68
CA THR A 321 13.30 22.46 7.49
C THR A 321 13.88 21.09 7.84
N PHE A 322 13.34 20.40 8.85
CA PHE A 322 13.74 19.03 9.17
C PHE A 322 13.26 18.03 8.12
N ALA A 323 12.01 18.16 7.65
CA ALA A 323 11.41 17.28 6.66
C ALA A 323 12.15 17.33 5.32
N ASP A 324 12.59 18.51 4.88
CA ASP A 324 13.37 18.74 3.65
C ASP A 324 14.57 17.79 3.56
N GLY A 325 15.51 17.90 4.52
CA GLY A 325 16.68 17.02 4.55
C GLY A 325 16.38 15.56 4.88
N TYR A 326 15.30 15.29 5.64
CA TYR A 326 14.91 13.93 6.00
C TYR A 326 14.32 13.16 4.81
N LEU A 327 13.44 13.80 4.04
CA LEU A 327 12.73 13.22 2.90
C LEU A 327 13.67 13.01 1.72
N ASP A 328 14.61 13.93 1.46
CA ASP A 328 15.65 13.79 0.43
C ASP A 328 16.34 12.41 0.46
N GLN A 329 16.64 11.92 1.66
CA GLN A 329 17.35 10.66 1.86
C GLN A 329 16.51 9.40 1.57
N ILE A 330 15.18 9.52 1.52
CA ILE A 330 14.27 8.39 1.22
C ILE A 330 13.39 8.65 0.00
N TRP A 331 13.55 9.78 -0.69
CA TRP A 331 12.60 10.24 -1.69
C TRP A 331 12.42 9.27 -2.86
N GLU A 332 13.47 8.52 -3.22
CA GLU A 332 13.40 7.44 -4.24
C GLU A 332 12.33 6.38 -3.93
N SER A 333 12.04 6.15 -2.64
CA SER A 333 11.05 5.17 -2.19
C SER A 333 9.61 5.69 -2.12
N LEU A 334 9.40 7.01 -2.31
CA LEU A 334 8.09 7.67 -2.23
C LEU A 334 7.66 8.28 -3.57
N ALA A 335 8.59 8.94 -4.27
CA ALA A 335 8.32 9.58 -5.56
C ALA A 335 8.48 8.60 -6.71
N GLY A 336 7.54 8.63 -7.66
CA GLY A 336 7.55 7.71 -8.79
C GLY A 336 7.26 6.26 -8.39
N THR A 337 6.69 6.04 -7.21
CA THR A 337 6.25 4.74 -6.71
C THR A 337 4.74 4.69 -6.54
N GLU A 338 4.21 3.50 -6.30
CA GLU A 338 2.83 3.25 -5.89
C GLU A 338 2.81 2.33 -4.66
N GLY A 339 1.66 2.23 -3.98
CA GLY A 339 1.49 1.32 -2.86
C GLY A 339 1.70 -0.13 -3.25
N GLY A 340 2.62 -0.80 -2.55
CA GLY A 340 2.95 -2.21 -2.73
C GLY A 340 2.04 -3.14 -1.93
N GLY A 341 1.73 -4.29 -2.51
CA GLY A 341 0.83 -5.31 -1.97
C GLY A 341 -0.64 -5.01 -2.21
N TYR A 342 -0.94 -4.27 -3.28
CA TYR A 342 -2.29 -3.88 -3.73
C TYR A 342 -2.41 -4.05 -5.26
N LEU A 343 -3.04 -3.06 -5.91
CA LEU A 343 -3.21 -2.87 -7.35
C LEU A 343 -1.92 -3.02 -8.16
N HIS A 344 -0.81 -2.43 -7.69
CA HIS A 344 0.40 -2.30 -8.49
C HIS A 344 1.39 -3.46 -8.30
N GLY A 345 0.95 -4.57 -7.71
CA GLY A 345 1.83 -5.62 -7.24
C GLY A 345 2.55 -5.20 -5.95
N GLY A 346 3.71 -5.79 -5.65
CA GLY A 346 4.48 -5.47 -4.45
C GLY A 346 4.38 -6.47 -3.30
N LEU A 347 5.29 -6.32 -2.33
CA LEU A 347 5.32 -7.05 -1.05
C LEU A 347 4.13 -6.66 -0.15
N THR A 348 3.82 -7.44 0.88
CA THR A 348 2.65 -7.14 1.74
C THR A 348 2.94 -6.02 2.76
N PRO A 349 2.11 -4.96 2.82
CA PRO A 349 2.22 -3.87 3.79
C PRO A 349 1.51 -4.19 5.11
N GLY A 350 1.59 -3.27 6.06
CA GLY A 350 0.84 -3.28 7.30
C GLY A 350 1.57 -3.97 8.45
N PHE A 351 0.86 -4.82 9.17
CA PHE A 351 1.37 -5.52 10.35
C PHE A 351 2.21 -6.75 9.99
N TRP A 352 3.41 -6.80 10.53
CA TRP A 352 4.39 -7.87 10.38
C TRP A 352 4.64 -8.58 11.73
N ASN A 353 5.77 -9.29 11.87
CA ASN A 353 6.10 -10.02 13.09
C ASN A 353 6.21 -9.10 14.32
N ASP A 354 5.81 -9.63 15.48
CA ASP A 354 6.00 -9.01 16.80
C ASP A 354 5.42 -7.59 16.96
N GLY A 355 4.42 -7.25 16.14
CA GLY A 355 3.79 -5.93 16.16
C GLY A 355 4.52 -4.87 15.34
N ALA A 356 5.58 -5.25 14.61
CA ALA A 356 6.18 -4.39 13.60
C ALA A 356 5.13 -3.93 12.60
N HIS A 357 5.26 -2.69 12.14
CA HIS A 357 4.28 -2.08 11.25
C HIS A 357 4.97 -1.16 10.25
N GLY A 358 4.48 -1.22 9.02
CA GLY A 358 5.00 -0.40 7.96
C GLY A 358 4.16 -0.46 6.69
N VAL A 359 4.70 0.04 5.61
CA VAL A 359 4.12 -0.07 4.27
C VAL A 359 5.18 -0.50 3.28
N THR A 360 4.75 -0.82 2.07
CA THR A 360 5.67 -1.10 0.98
C THR A 360 5.30 -0.24 -0.21
N THR A 361 6.28 0.07 -1.05
CA THR A 361 6.07 0.77 -2.32
C THR A 361 6.74 0.01 -3.45
N VAL A 362 6.25 0.21 -4.67
CA VAL A 362 6.81 -0.38 -5.90
C VAL A 362 7.02 0.71 -6.94
N SER A 363 8.15 0.68 -7.64
CA SER A 363 8.44 1.69 -8.66
C SER A 363 7.48 1.59 -9.85
N ARG A 364 6.99 2.74 -10.33
CA ARG A 364 6.15 2.83 -11.52
C ARG A 364 6.90 2.48 -12.82
N THR A 365 8.22 2.60 -12.80
CA THR A 365 9.07 2.44 -13.98
C THR A 365 9.89 1.16 -13.97
N ASP A 366 9.94 0.49 -12.82
CA ASP A 366 10.72 -0.73 -12.61
C ASP A 366 9.94 -1.65 -11.66
N PRO A 367 9.13 -2.59 -12.18
CA PRO A 367 8.29 -3.47 -11.36
C PRO A 367 9.09 -4.43 -10.48
N ASP A 368 10.40 -4.56 -10.72
CA ASP A 368 11.29 -5.38 -9.90
C ASP A 368 11.94 -4.59 -8.75
N LYS A 369 11.69 -3.28 -8.65
CA LYS A 369 12.20 -2.41 -7.58
C LYS A 369 11.11 -2.04 -6.57
N HIS A 370 11.29 -2.55 -5.36
CA HIS A 370 10.35 -2.43 -4.25
C HIS A 370 11.04 -1.75 -3.07
N TYR A 371 10.25 -1.20 -2.16
CA TYR A 371 10.75 -0.66 -0.90
C TYR A 371 9.89 -1.13 0.26
N ILE A 372 10.54 -1.40 1.40
CA ILE A 372 9.89 -1.70 2.67
C ILE A 372 10.17 -0.54 3.60
N HIS A 373 9.11 0.15 4.03
CA HIS A 373 9.17 1.24 4.99
C HIS A 373 8.82 0.70 6.37
N VAL A 374 9.77 0.74 7.31
CA VAL A 374 9.58 0.24 8.68
C VAL A 374 9.40 1.43 9.63
N LEU A 375 8.14 1.71 9.97
CA LEU A 375 7.75 2.86 10.80
C LEU A 375 7.60 2.50 12.28
N THR A 376 7.21 1.27 12.57
CA THR A 376 7.32 0.65 13.90
C THR A 376 8.22 -0.58 13.74
N PRO A 377 9.44 -0.56 14.31
CA PRO A 377 10.37 -1.69 14.19
C PRO A 377 9.88 -2.92 14.97
N PRO A 378 10.31 -4.13 14.56
CA PRO A 378 10.12 -5.34 15.36
C PRO A 378 10.89 -5.23 16.69
N SER A 379 10.41 -5.96 17.69
CA SER A 379 11.14 -6.11 18.97
C SER A 379 12.35 -7.04 18.87
N THR A 380 12.51 -7.74 17.74
CA THR A 380 13.58 -8.67 17.43
C THR A 380 14.51 -8.10 16.37
N THR A 381 15.63 -8.78 16.11
CA THR A 381 16.59 -8.41 15.04
C THR A 381 16.15 -8.90 13.65
N THR A 382 14.87 -9.27 13.51
CA THR A 382 14.33 -9.93 12.33
C THR A 382 13.05 -9.25 11.90
N LEU A 383 12.94 -8.95 10.61
CA LEU A 383 11.72 -8.47 9.99
C LEU A 383 11.20 -9.52 9.00
N ARG A 384 9.96 -9.96 9.18
CA ARG A 384 9.32 -10.96 8.34
C ARG A 384 7.97 -10.48 7.80
N LEU A 385 7.84 -10.49 6.48
CA LEU A 385 6.64 -10.10 5.74
C LEU A 385 6.35 -11.08 4.59
N ARG A 386 5.11 -11.10 4.11
CA ARG A 386 4.74 -11.91 2.95
C ARG A 386 5.34 -11.32 1.67
N ASP A 387 5.88 -12.19 0.84
CA ASP A 387 6.54 -11.80 -0.41
C ASP A 387 5.59 -11.68 -1.61
N ASN A 388 4.32 -12.06 -1.44
CA ASN A 388 3.32 -12.13 -2.51
C ASN A 388 3.77 -12.90 -3.76
N GLY A 389 4.71 -13.84 -3.60
CA GLY A 389 5.28 -14.63 -4.67
C GLY A 389 6.38 -13.93 -5.47
N TYR A 390 6.85 -12.74 -5.07
CA TYR A 390 7.99 -12.08 -5.72
C TYR A 390 9.31 -12.74 -5.31
N ARG A 391 10.13 -13.18 -6.27
CA ARG A 391 11.46 -13.73 -5.96
C ARG A 391 12.45 -12.61 -5.65
N VAL A 392 12.98 -12.58 -4.43
CA VAL A 392 13.91 -11.53 -3.98
C VAL A 392 15.35 -11.89 -4.35
N THR A 393 16.05 -10.95 -4.99
CA THR A 393 17.43 -11.13 -5.47
C THR A 393 18.44 -10.26 -4.73
N ALA A 394 18.00 -9.17 -4.10
CA ALA A 394 18.85 -8.32 -3.27
C ALA A 394 18.03 -7.50 -2.28
N VAL A 395 18.61 -7.20 -1.12
CA VAL A 395 18.07 -6.24 -0.15
C VAL A 395 19.20 -5.34 0.34
N THR A 396 18.97 -4.03 0.33
CA THR A 396 19.89 -3.02 0.89
C THR A 396 19.13 -2.02 1.74
N GLU A 397 19.72 -1.53 2.83
CA GLU A 397 19.20 -0.34 3.52
C GLU A 397 19.41 0.89 2.64
N LEU A 398 18.37 1.69 2.46
CA LEU A 398 18.32 2.71 1.41
C LEU A 398 19.30 3.86 1.67
N ARG A 399 19.43 4.34 2.92
CA ARG A 399 20.27 5.51 3.23
C ARG A 399 21.76 5.20 3.17
N THR A 400 22.15 4.02 3.62
CA THR A 400 23.55 3.58 3.76
C THR A 400 24.03 2.77 2.55
N GLY A 401 23.11 2.18 1.79
CA GLY A 401 23.41 1.22 0.72
C GLY A 401 23.94 -0.13 1.23
N ALA A 402 23.95 -0.36 2.55
CA ALA A 402 24.47 -1.58 3.14
C ALA A 402 23.59 -2.78 2.75
N ALA A 403 24.22 -3.88 2.33
CA ALA A 403 23.52 -5.13 2.05
C ALA A 403 22.91 -5.70 3.34
N VAL A 404 21.65 -6.15 3.26
CA VAL A 404 20.92 -6.73 4.39
C VAL A 404 20.80 -8.24 4.18
N PRO A 405 21.29 -9.07 5.12
CA PRO A 405 21.11 -10.51 5.06
C PRO A 405 19.62 -10.89 5.12
N TYR A 406 19.21 -11.77 4.21
CA TYR A 406 17.82 -12.24 4.16
C TYR A 406 17.73 -13.72 3.79
N THR A 407 16.59 -14.31 4.15
CA THR A 407 16.14 -15.61 3.64
C THR A 407 14.75 -15.45 3.05
N GLN A 408 14.41 -16.25 2.04
CA GLN A 408 13.07 -16.30 1.47
C GLN A 408 12.57 -17.74 1.46
N SER A 409 11.46 -18.00 2.15
CA SER A 409 10.83 -19.33 2.21
C SER A 409 9.40 -19.24 2.74
N GLY A 410 8.57 -20.23 2.41
CA GLY A 410 7.18 -20.31 2.89
C GLY A 410 6.31 -19.08 2.54
N GLY A 411 6.61 -18.44 1.40
CA GLY A 411 5.95 -17.22 0.94
C GLY A 411 6.26 -15.99 1.80
N SER A 412 7.39 -16.00 2.50
CA SER A 412 7.86 -14.90 3.34
C SER A 412 9.28 -14.49 2.96
N LEU A 413 9.50 -13.19 2.91
CA LEU A 413 10.83 -12.58 3.02
C LEU A 413 11.15 -12.36 4.49
N THR A 414 12.33 -12.79 4.94
CA THR A 414 12.82 -12.60 6.31
C THR A 414 14.17 -11.91 6.28
N LEU A 415 14.22 -10.65 6.68
CA LEU A 415 15.45 -9.87 6.87
C LEU A 415 16.01 -10.13 8.27
N THR A 416 17.33 -10.21 8.42
CA THR A 416 18.01 -10.59 9.67
C THR A 416 19.19 -9.68 9.99
N GLY A 417 19.64 -9.69 11.24
CA GLY A 417 20.77 -8.87 11.69
C GLY A 417 20.42 -7.39 11.83
N LEU A 418 19.14 -7.06 12.05
CA LEU A 418 18.64 -5.70 12.16
C LEU A 418 18.78 -5.17 13.59
N GLY A 419 19.00 -3.87 13.78
CA GLY A 419 19.11 -3.27 15.11
C GLY A 419 19.17 -1.74 15.12
N ASP A 420 19.75 -1.13 14.09
CA ASP A 420 19.90 0.33 13.98
C ASP A 420 18.70 0.93 13.22
N TRP A 421 17.58 1.09 13.92
CA TRP A 421 16.34 1.62 13.36
C TRP A 421 16.33 3.15 13.37
N ASP A 422 16.01 3.74 12.21
CA ASP A 422 15.62 5.15 12.13
C ASP A 422 14.34 5.39 12.96
N PRO A 423 14.24 6.51 13.71
CA PRO A 423 13.11 6.79 14.59
C PRO A 423 11.76 7.01 13.89
N TYR A 424 11.76 7.27 12.58
CA TYR A 424 10.56 7.57 11.80
C TYR A 424 10.33 6.59 10.66
N ASP A 425 11.37 6.24 9.91
CA ASP A 425 11.28 5.30 8.78
C ASP A 425 12.63 4.71 8.37
N THR A 426 12.82 3.42 8.67
CA THR A 426 13.93 2.64 8.11
C THR A 426 13.48 2.01 6.80
N VAL A 427 14.14 2.35 5.70
CA VAL A 427 13.72 1.91 4.37
C VAL A 427 14.68 0.87 3.82
N PHE A 428 14.15 -0.28 3.41
CA PHE A 428 14.91 -1.29 2.68
C PHE A 428 14.51 -1.26 1.21
N LYS A 429 15.48 -1.08 0.32
CA LYS A 429 15.32 -1.31 -1.11
C LYS A 429 15.43 -2.80 -1.40
N VAL A 430 14.44 -3.35 -2.08
CA VAL A 430 14.32 -4.77 -2.42
C VAL A 430 14.30 -4.89 -3.93
N THR A 431 15.26 -5.65 -4.48
CA THR A 431 15.25 -6.04 -5.90
C THR A 431 14.64 -7.42 -6.02
N THR A 432 13.74 -7.58 -6.99
CA THR A 432 13.04 -8.83 -7.25
C THR A 432 13.30 -9.31 -8.69
N ALA A 433 12.81 -10.49 -9.04
CA ALA A 433 12.86 -11.06 -10.38
C ALA A 433 11.47 -11.60 -10.76
N GLY A 434 10.47 -10.72 -10.73
CA GLY A 434 9.08 -11.08 -10.96
C GLY A 434 8.51 -12.08 -9.94
N ARG A 435 7.31 -12.57 -10.26
CA ARG A 435 6.60 -13.56 -9.43
C ARG A 435 6.86 -14.98 -9.92
N GLU A 436 6.99 -15.91 -8.97
CA GLU A 436 7.20 -17.33 -9.23
C GLU A 436 6.13 -18.19 -8.59
N GLY A 437 5.92 -19.40 -9.13
CA GLY A 437 5.01 -20.39 -8.53
C GLY A 437 3.55 -19.97 -8.53
N ILE A 438 3.13 -19.09 -9.46
CA ILE A 438 1.74 -18.63 -9.59
C ILE A 438 1.16 -19.15 -10.89
N VAL A 439 -0.06 -19.70 -10.82
CA VAL A 439 -0.79 -20.10 -12.02
C VAL A 439 -1.15 -18.84 -12.81
N PRO A 440 -0.75 -18.71 -14.09
CA PRO A 440 -1.12 -17.56 -14.91
C PRO A 440 -2.64 -17.42 -14.99
N PRO A 441 -3.21 -16.21 -14.95
CA PRO A 441 -4.67 -16.02 -14.96
C PRO A 441 -5.36 -16.67 -16.18
N ALA A 442 -4.70 -16.66 -17.34
CA ALA A 442 -5.20 -17.32 -18.56
C ALA A 442 -5.27 -18.86 -18.47
N ALA A 443 -4.64 -19.47 -17.46
CA ALA A 443 -4.58 -20.93 -17.28
C ALA A 443 -5.68 -21.48 -16.36
N TYR A 444 -6.56 -20.63 -15.83
CA TYR A 444 -7.73 -21.05 -15.08
C TYR A 444 -8.97 -20.23 -15.47
N THR A 445 -10.14 -20.80 -15.18
CA THR A 445 -11.41 -20.07 -15.26
C THR A 445 -11.99 -19.87 -13.87
N MET A 446 -12.69 -18.75 -13.68
CA MET A 446 -13.34 -18.45 -12.41
C MET A 446 -14.85 -18.49 -12.53
N SER A 447 -15.49 -19.00 -11.47
CA SER A 447 -16.94 -18.93 -11.27
C SER A 447 -17.26 -18.62 -9.82
N ALA A 448 -18.45 -18.12 -9.54
CA ALA A 448 -18.91 -17.86 -8.18
C ALA A 448 -20.32 -18.41 -7.95
N SER A 449 -20.68 -18.67 -6.69
CA SER A 449 -22.04 -19.07 -6.33
C SER A 449 -23.04 -17.92 -6.39
N ALA A 450 -22.57 -16.68 -6.34
CA ALA A 450 -23.35 -15.45 -6.51
C ALA A 450 -22.45 -14.37 -7.14
N SER A 451 -23.03 -13.47 -7.92
CA SER A 451 -22.35 -12.31 -8.47
C SER A 451 -23.36 -11.20 -8.74
N ALA A 452 -23.01 -9.95 -8.45
CA ALA A 452 -23.84 -8.84 -8.86
C ALA A 452 -23.82 -8.69 -10.38
N SER A 453 -24.90 -8.12 -10.95
CA SER A 453 -24.99 -7.88 -12.40
C SER A 453 -23.81 -7.05 -12.90
N GLY A 454 -23.14 -7.50 -13.96
CA GLY A 454 -21.98 -6.82 -14.55
C GLY A 454 -20.68 -6.95 -13.74
N ARG A 455 -20.66 -7.70 -12.63
CA ARG A 455 -19.47 -7.91 -11.76
C ARG A 455 -19.18 -9.40 -11.56
N PRO A 456 -18.93 -10.17 -12.63
CA PRO A 456 -18.84 -11.62 -12.57
C PRO A 456 -17.50 -12.09 -11.97
N ALA A 457 -17.42 -13.36 -11.58
CA ALA A 457 -16.23 -13.95 -10.95
C ALA A 457 -14.93 -13.80 -11.76
N GLN A 458 -15.04 -13.78 -13.09
CA GLN A 458 -13.91 -13.63 -14.02
C GLN A 458 -13.18 -12.30 -13.84
N ALA A 459 -13.87 -11.26 -13.35
CA ALA A 459 -13.27 -9.97 -13.05
C ALA A 459 -12.25 -10.03 -11.90
N ALA A 460 -12.22 -11.10 -11.11
CA ALA A 460 -11.16 -11.31 -10.10
C ALA A 460 -9.88 -11.95 -10.69
N ALA A 461 -9.81 -12.19 -12.00
CA ALA A 461 -8.64 -12.79 -12.65
C ALA A 461 -8.33 -12.19 -14.04
N ASP A 462 -8.94 -11.08 -14.42
CA ASP A 462 -8.65 -10.42 -15.70
C ASP A 462 -7.41 -9.52 -15.64
N GLY A 463 -6.91 -9.22 -14.43
CA GLY A 463 -5.77 -8.32 -14.21
C GLY A 463 -6.10 -6.85 -14.43
N ASP A 464 -7.38 -6.48 -14.58
CA ASP A 464 -7.84 -5.10 -14.71
C ASP A 464 -8.60 -4.66 -13.47
N HIS A 465 -7.94 -3.90 -12.61
CA HIS A 465 -8.53 -3.45 -11.35
C HIS A 465 -9.58 -2.33 -11.49
N ARG A 466 -9.92 -1.93 -12.73
CA ARG A 466 -11.14 -1.16 -13.02
C ARG A 466 -12.39 -2.06 -12.97
N THR A 467 -12.21 -3.35 -13.18
CA THR A 467 -13.23 -4.38 -12.92
C THR A 467 -13.01 -4.97 -11.52
N TYR A 468 -14.00 -5.72 -11.05
CA TYR A 468 -13.93 -6.49 -9.80
C TYR A 468 -15.10 -7.46 -9.75
N TRP A 469 -14.93 -8.55 -9.00
CA TRP A 469 -16.05 -9.42 -8.63
C TRP A 469 -16.80 -8.83 -7.43
N ASP A 470 -18.14 -8.86 -7.45
CA ASP A 470 -19.01 -8.43 -6.33
C ASP A 470 -19.91 -9.59 -5.92
N SER A 471 -19.93 -9.96 -4.64
CA SER A 471 -20.71 -11.07 -4.11
C SER A 471 -22.24 -10.84 -4.10
N ASP A 472 -22.70 -9.64 -4.46
CA ASP A 472 -24.10 -9.21 -4.33
C ASP A 472 -24.62 -9.34 -2.89
N LYS A 473 -23.77 -8.98 -1.92
CA LYS A 473 -24.02 -9.13 -0.47
C LYS A 473 -24.43 -10.55 -0.04
N THR A 474 -24.00 -11.57 -0.80
CA THR A 474 -24.26 -12.97 -0.46
C THR A 474 -23.16 -13.53 0.44
N THR A 475 -23.55 -14.15 1.55
CA THR A 475 -22.68 -14.96 2.43
C THR A 475 -23.50 -16.09 3.06
N PRO A 476 -23.00 -17.34 3.10
CA PRO A 476 -21.73 -17.78 2.55
C PRO A 476 -21.72 -17.72 1.02
N VAL A 477 -20.57 -17.40 0.44
CA VAL A 477 -20.38 -17.28 -1.02
C VAL A 477 -19.08 -17.97 -1.43
N SER A 478 -19.11 -18.66 -2.56
CA SER A 478 -17.95 -19.37 -3.09
C SER A 478 -17.39 -18.64 -4.30
N LEU A 479 -16.07 -18.47 -4.32
CA LEU A 479 -15.28 -18.16 -5.51
C LEU A 479 -14.47 -19.40 -5.87
N ARG A 480 -14.55 -19.84 -7.14
CA ARG A 480 -14.03 -21.13 -7.61
C ARG A 480 -13.06 -20.93 -8.75
N PHE A 481 -11.95 -21.65 -8.70
CA PHE A 481 -10.94 -21.76 -9.74
C PHE A 481 -11.07 -23.14 -10.38
N ASP A 482 -11.23 -23.22 -11.70
CA ASP A 482 -10.95 -24.43 -12.49
C ASP A 482 -9.63 -24.23 -13.22
N LEU A 483 -8.60 -24.97 -12.79
CA LEU A 483 -7.23 -24.89 -13.28
C LEU A 483 -7.03 -25.60 -14.63
N GLY A 484 -8.10 -26.13 -15.23
CA GLY A 484 -8.13 -26.88 -16.49
C GLY A 484 -7.57 -28.30 -16.39
N SER A 485 -6.64 -28.53 -15.47
CA SER A 485 -6.01 -29.82 -15.16
C SER A 485 -5.60 -29.86 -13.70
N ALA A 486 -5.28 -31.04 -13.18
CA ALA A 486 -4.78 -31.16 -11.81
C ALA A 486 -3.40 -30.48 -11.69
N ARG A 487 -3.27 -29.57 -10.72
CA ARG A 487 -2.03 -28.84 -10.42
C ARG A 487 -1.73 -28.91 -8.92
N HIS A 488 -0.46 -28.80 -8.59
CA HIS A 488 -0.02 -28.55 -7.23
C HIS A 488 -0.51 -27.17 -6.76
N VAL A 489 -0.96 -27.06 -5.50
CA VAL A 489 -1.48 -25.83 -4.89
C VAL A 489 -1.00 -25.76 -3.44
N GLN A 490 -0.45 -24.61 -3.05
CA GLN A 490 0.04 -24.34 -1.70
C GLN A 490 -0.56 -23.09 -1.05
N TYR A 491 -1.03 -22.12 -1.85
CA TYR A 491 -1.70 -20.95 -1.28
C TYR A 491 -2.65 -20.27 -2.27
N LEU A 492 -3.51 -19.41 -1.72
CA LEU A 492 -4.32 -18.46 -2.47
C LEU A 492 -3.91 -17.04 -2.08
N GLY A 493 -3.79 -16.14 -3.06
CA GLY A 493 -3.75 -14.72 -2.77
C GLY A 493 -5.07 -14.06 -3.11
N VAL A 494 -5.51 -13.13 -2.27
CA VAL A 494 -6.78 -12.41 -2.42
C VAL A 494 -6.55 -10.92 -2.17
N ASN A 495 -6.64 -10.14 -3.25
CA ASN A 495 -6.64 -8.68 -3.21
C ASN A 495 -8.10 -8.18 -3.10
N GLN A 496 -8.49 -7.83 -1.89
CA GLN A 496 -9.83 -7.34 -1.60
C GLN A 496 -9.92 -5.86 -1.93
N ARG A 497 -11.04 -5.43 -2.52
CA ARG A 497 -11.22 -4.05 -2.93
C ARG A 497 -11.10 -3.11 -1.73
N GLU A 498 -10.29 -2.06 -1.87
CA GLU A 498 -10.03 -1.06 -0.83
C GLU A 498 -11.17 -0.02 -0.71
N ASP A 499 -12.42 -0.48 -0.67
CA ASP A 499 -13.63 0.39 -0.66
C ASP A 499 -14.31 0.49 0.72
N SER A 500 -13.60 0.14 1.79
CA SER A 500 -14.01 0.32 3.18
C SER A 500 -12.81 0.47 4.10
N VAL A 501 -13.06 1.09 5.26
CA VAL A 501 -12.12 1.16 6.38
C VAL A 501 -11.66 -0.23 6.83
N SER A 502 -10.46 -0.35 7.40
CA SER A 502 -9.92 -1.62 7.91
C SER A 502 -10.12 -1.83 9.41
N TYR A 503 -10.88 -0.96 10.08
CA TYR A 503 -11.33 -1.12 11.47
C TYR A 503 -12.71 -0.49 11.64
N ALA A 504 -13.42 -0.83 12.72
CA ALA A 504 -14.71 -0.21 13.00
C ALA A 504 -14.51 1.22 13.54
N ARG A 505 -14.90 2.23 12.75
CA ARG A 505 -14.90 3.64 13.16
C ARG A 505 -16.17 4.00 13.92
N SER A 506 -17.29 3.37 13.56
CA SER A 506 -18.58 3.51 14.22
C SER A 506 -19.46 2.29 13.99
N GLY A 507 -20.68 2.28 14.55
CA GLY A 507 -21.66 1.22 14.28
C GLY A 507 -22.08 1.12 12.80
N THR A 508 -21.90 2.18 12.02
CA THR A 508 -22.29 2.30 10.60
C THR A 508 -21.10 2.51 9.67
N GLU A 509 -19.88 2.39 10.17
CA GLU A 509 -18.65 2.52 9.40
C GLU A 509 -17.65 1.44 9.79
N GLN A 510 -17.77 0.29 9.13
CA GLN A 510 -17.02 -0.93 9.44
C GLN A 510 -16.31 -1.52 8.20
N SER A 511 -15.51 -2.57 8.41
CA SER A 511 -14.77 -3.23 7.34
C SER A 511 -15.61 -4.24 6.58
N ALA A 512 -15.63 -4.15 5.25
CA ALA A 512 -16.31 -5.13 4.38
C ALA A 512 -15.44 -6.38 4.11
N ARG A 513 -14.24 -6.47 4.70
CA ARG A 513 -13.28 -7.54 4.41
C ARG A 513 -13.78 -8.91 4.85
N ILE A 514 -13.27 -9.95 4.19
CA ILE A 514 -13.41 -11.34 4.56
C ILE A 514 -12.99 -11.51 6.03
N LYS A 515 -13.83 -12.19 6.80
CA LYS A 515 -13.51 -12.62 8.16
C LYS A 515 -13.34 -14.13 8.19
N ASP A 516 -14.42 -14.90 8.23
CA ASP A 516 -14.35 -16.35 8.32
C ASP A 516 -14.38 -16.98 6.92
N TYR A 517 -13.50 -17.96 6.66
CA TYR A 517 -13.39 -18.63 5.36
C TYR A 517 -13.13 -20.13 5.47
N ARG A 518 -13.39 -20.84 4.36
CA ARG A 518 -13.01 -22.24 4.12
C ARG A 518 -12.44 -22.40 2.72
N VAL A 519 -11.43 -23.25 2.57
CA VAL A 519 -10.88 -23.62 1.26
C VAL A 519 -11.11 -25.11 1.03
N TYR A 520 -11.56 -25.45 -0.17
CA TYR A 520 -11.77 -26.82 -0.61
C TYR A 520 -10.97 -27.10 -1.88
N ALA A 521 -10.59 -28.37 -2.06
CA ALA A 521 -9.92 -28.87 -3.25
C ALA A 521 -10.74 -30.02 -3.85
N SER A 522 -10.78 -30.11 -5.17
CA SER A 522 -11.54 -31.16 -5.87
C SER A 522 -10.89 -31.54 -7.20
N ALA A 523 -11.03 -32.80 -7.59
CA ALA A 523 -10.60 -33.29 -8.89
C ALA A 523 -11.61 -32.98 -10.01
N ASP A 524 -12.90 -32.87 -9.68
CA ASP A 524 -14.02 -32.81 -10.64
C ASP A 524 -14.91 -31.56 -10.51
N GLY A 525 -14.71 -30.77 -9.46
CA GLY A 525 -15.49 -29.54 -9.20
C GLY A 525 -16.89 -29.79 -8.65
N ALA A 526 -17.27 -31.05 -8.44
CA ALA A 526 -18.56 -31.46 -7.89
C ALA A 526 -18.41 -32.06 -6.48
N ASN A 527 -17.41 -32.91 -6.29
CA ASN A 527 -17.12 -33.60 -5.03
C ASN A 527 -15.99 -32.88 -4.29
N TRP A 528 -16.35 -32.12 -3.25
CA TRP A 528 -15.42 -31.22 -2.55
C TRP A 528 -14.84 -31.78 -1.25
N GLY A 529 -15.41 -32.87 -0.71
CA GLY A 529 -15.00 -33.44 0.58
C GLY A 529 -15.00 -32.41 1.73
N SER A 530 -14.09 -32.61 2.69
CA SER A 530 -13.85 -31.67 3.78
C SER A 530 -12.97 -30.50 3.33
N PRO A 531 -13.08 -29.32 3.97
CA PRO A 531 -12.18 -28.21 3.68
C PRO A 531 -10.72 -28.60 3.94
N VAL A 532 -9.81 -28.27 3.02
CA VAL A 532 -8.35 -28.40 3.23
C VAL A 532 -7.82 -27.29 4.15
N LYS A 533 -8.58 -26.20 4.31
CA LYS A 533 -8.31 -25.12 5.25
C LYS A 533 -9.60 -24.49 5.74
N THR A 534 -9.64 -24.13 7.01
CA THR A 534 -10.64 -23.23 7.60
C THR A 534 -9.89 -22.21 8.45
N GLY A 535 -10.33 -20.97 8.48
CA GLY A 535 -9.66 -19.94 9.26
C GLY A 535 -10.37 -18.60 9.27
N THR A 536 -9.68 -17.62 9.84
CA THR A 536 -10.11 -16.24 9.87
C THR A 536 -9.04 -15.35 9.25
N LEU A 537 -9.45 -14.29 8.55
CA LEU A 537 -8.55 -13.24 8.07
C LEU A 537 -8.71 -11.99 8.95
N PRO A 538 -7.61 -11.34 9.33
CA PRO A 538 -7.69 -10.07 10.03
C PRO A 538 -8.24 -8.98 9.10
N SER A 539 -8.90 -7.97 9.67
CA SER A 539 -9.29 -6.79 8.91
C SER A 539 -8.04 -5.92 8.67
N ARG A 540 -7.34 -6.18 7.57
CA ARG A 540 -6.11 -5.47 7.16
C ARG A 540 -6.17 -5.13 5.69
N ARG A 541 -5.65 -3.95 5.33
CA ARG A 541 -5.46 -3.52 3.95
C ARG A 541 -4.37 -4.37 3.28
N GLY A 542 -4.41 -4.45 1.95
CA GLY A 542 -3.47 -5.20 1.13
C GLY A 542 -3.88 -6.65 0.91
N VAL A 543 -3.08 -7.33 0.10
CA VAL A 543 -3.27 -8.74 -0.28
C VAL A 543 -3.28 -9.64 0.95
N ALA A 544 -4.33 -10.43 1.10
CA ALA A 544 -4.39 -11.52 2.05
C ALA A 544 -3.90 -12.82 1.40
N THR A 545 -2.95 -13.50 2.04
CA THR A 545 -2.53 -14.84 1.62
C THR A 545 -3.16 -15.91 2.53
N ILE A 546 -3.71 -16.95 1.93
CA ILE A 546 -4.26 -18.12 2.60
C ILE A 546 -3.38 -19.32 2.25
N ASP A 547 -2.50 -19.71 3.17
CA ASP A 547 -1.71 -20.93 3.03
C ASP A 547 -2.58 -22.18 3.28
N VAL A 548 -2.43 -23.18 2.40
CA VAL A 548 -3.11 -24.48 2.47
C VAL A 548 -2.09 -25.61 2.54
N PRO A 549 -2.42 -26.77 3.14
CA PRO A 549 -1.61 -27.96 2.95
C PRO A 549 -1.44 -28.26 1.46
N ALA A 550 -0.21 -28.56 1.05
CA ALA A 550 0.12 -28.90 -0.33
C ALA A 550 -0.85 -29.98 -0.86
N VAL A 551 -1.56 -29.65 -1.94
CA VAL A 551 -2.57 -30.54 -2.54
C VAL A 551 -2.44 -30.52 -4.05
N THR A 552 -2.71 -31.65 -4.69
CA THR A 552 -2.87 -31.71 -6.15
C THR A 552 -4.36 -31.75 -6.48
N ALA A 553 -4.86 -30.71 -7.15
CA ALA A 553 -6.28 -30.58 -7.47
C ALA A 553 -6.48 -29.81 -8.77
N ARG A 554 -7.61 -30.06 -9.45
CA ARG A 554 -8.02 -29.27 -10.62
C ARG A 554 -8.86 -28.07 -10.21
N HIS A 555 -9.68 -28.24 -9.18
CA HIS A 555 -10.60 -27.21 -8.72
C HIS A 555 -10.27 -26.79 -7.30
N ILE A 556 -10.21 -25.48 -7.09
CA ILE A 556 -10.05 -24.86 -5.77
C ILE A 556 -11.27 -23.97 -5.52
N ARG A 557 -11.81 -24.00 -4.30
CA ARG A 557 -12.94 -23.15 -3.90
C ARG A 557 -12.63 -22.43 -2.60
N LEU A 558 -12.62 -21.11 -2.65
CA LEU A 558 -12.66 -20.24 -1.49
C LEU A 558 -14.13 -19.96 -1.14
N GLU A 559 -14.63 -20.52 -0.04
CA GLU A 559 -15.91 -20.17 0.54
C GLU A 559 -15.69 -19.09 1.61
N VAL A 560 -16.23 -17.89 1.38
CA VAL A 560 -16.29 -16.83 2.39
C VAL A 560 -17.56 -17.03 3.20
N VAL A 561 -17.40 -17.27 4.49
CA VAL A 561 -18.50 -17.56 5.42
C VAL A 561 -19.07 -16.27 5.99
N THR A 562 -18.21 -15.33 6.41
CA THR A 562 -18.61 -14.03 6.96
C THR A 562 -17.66 -12.90 6.53
N THR A 563 -18.13 -11.67 6.69
CA THR A 563 -17.34 -10.42 6.58
C THR A 563 -17.24 -9.74 7.94
N HIS A 564 -16.31 -8.78 8.10
CA HIS A 564 -16.11 -8.09 9.38
C HIS A 564 -17.27 -7.16 9.78
N ALA A 565 -18.00 -6.58 8.81
CA ALA A 565 -19.07 -5.64 9.07
C ALA A 565 -20.30 -6.31 9.73
N ALA A 566 -20.65 -5.81 10.92
CA ALA A 566 -21.87 -6.20 11.62
C ALA A 566 -23.13 -5.68 10.91
N SER A 567 -24.28 -6.27 11.22
CA SER A 567 -25.57 -5.90 10.61
C SER A 567 -26.03 -4.48 10.91
N SER A 568 -25.41 -3.79 11.87
CA SER A 568 -25.63 -2.37 12.15
C SER A 568 -25.13 -1.44 11.03
N ASP A 569 -24.12 -1.86 10.26
CA ASP A 569 -23.67 -1.17 9.04
C ASP A 569 -24.34 -1.82 7.83
N SER A 570 -25.59 -1.44 7.54
CA SER A 570 -26.35 -2.02 6.43
C SER A 570 -25.69 -1.80 5.06
N THR A 571 -24.88 -0.75 4.91
CA THR A 571 -24.13 -0.43 3.70
C THR A 571 -23.06 -1.48 3.41
N ARG A 572 -22.29 -1.88 4.42
CA ARG A 572 -21.14 -2.80 4.26
C ARG A 572 -21.39 -4.22 4.74
N HIS A 573 -22.44 -4.47 5.51
CA HIS A 573 -22.79 -5.82 5.97
C HIS A 573 -22.93 -6.78 4.79
N LYS A 574 -22.17 -7.89 4.82
CA LYS A 574 -22.05 -8.92 3.77
C LYS A 574 -21.49 -8.45 2.43
N ARG A 575 -21.19 -7.16 2.26
CA ARG A 575 -20.56 -6.66 1.03
C ARG A 575 -19.18 -7.31 0.92
N LEU A 576 -18.89 -7.94 -0.20
CA LEU A 576 -17.58 -8.51 -0.50
C LEU A 576 -17.26 -8.24 -1.96
N ARG A 577 -16.12 -7.59 -2.19
CA ARG A 577 -15.60 -7.29 -3.51
C ARG A 577 -14.13 -7.64 -3.59
N ILE A 578 -13.75 -8.29 -4.67
CA ILE A 578 -12.38 -8.78 -4.89
C ILE A 578 -11.92 -8.24 -6.24
N ASP A 579 -10.84 -7.47 -6.22
CA ASP A 579 -10.22 -6.94 -7.43
C ASP A 579 -9.36 -8.01 -8.11
N GLU A 580 -8.68 -8.87 -7.32
CA GLU A 580 -7.83 -9.93 -7.84
C GLU A 580 -7.77 -11.13 -6.90
N ALA A 581 -7.76 -12.34 -7.44
CA ALA A 581 -7.41 -13.54 -6.70
C ALA A 581 -6.66 -14.54 -7.59
N TRP A 582 -5.66 -15.22 -7.02
CA TRP A 582 -4.79 -16.14 -7.74
C TRP A 582 -4.42 -17.37 -6.92
N ILE A 583 -3.92 -18.38 -7.63
CA ILE A 583 -3.44 -19.64 -7.05
C ILE A 583 -1.93 -19.69 -7.11
N GLY A 584 -1.31 -19.92 -5.96
CA GLY A 584 0.10 -20.27 -5.84
C GLY A 584 0.30 -21.78 -5.84
N THR A 585 1.02 -22.28 -6.84
CA THR A 585 1.48 -23.66 -6.89
C THR A 585 2.68 -23.87 -5.97
N ASP A 586 3.58 -22.89 -5.87
CA ASP A 586 4.82 -22.99 -5.11
C ASP A 586 5.19 -21.62 -4.53
N TYR A 587 5.91 -21.60 -3.42
CA TYR A 587 6.44 -20.35 -2.87
C TYR A 587 7.65 -19.84 -3.67
N ALA A 588 7.75 -18.52 -3.82
CA ALA A 588 8.89 -17.88 -4.49
C ALA A 588 10.20 -18.15 -3.75
N GLY A 589 11.28 -18.33 -4.52
CA GLY A 589 12.55 -18.82 -3.97
C GLY A 589 12.52 -20.31 -3.58
N GLY A 590 11.42 -21.01 -3.89
CA GLY A 590 11.25 -22.46 -3.72
C GLY A 590 11.96 -23.30 -4.79
N ALA A 591 12.46 -22.68 -5.87
CA ALA A 591 13.66 -23.20 -6.52
C ALA A 591 14.80 -22.94 -5.55
N THR A 592 15.18 -23.98 -4.81
CA THR A 592 16.29 -23.98 -3.85
C THR A 592 17.42 -23.11 -4.37
N THR A 593 17.49 -21.88 -3.86
CA THR A 593 18.78 -21.27 -3.72
C THR A 593 19.51 -22.25 -2.82
N PRO A 594 20.66 -22.83 -3.22
CA PRO A 594 21.42 -23.63 -2.28
C PRO A 594 21.54 -22.74 -1.06
N THR A 595 21.07 -23.19 0.11
CA THR A 595 21.64 -22.72 1.37
C THR A 595 23.13 -22.89 1.12
N PRO A 596 23.92 -21.84 0.84
CA PRO A 596 25.28 -22.08 0.41
C PRO A 596 26.02 -22.21 1.72
N ASN A 597 25.83 -23.36 2.39
CA ASN A 597 26.59 -23.94 3.47
C ASN A 597 25.97 -25.24 4.01
N ARG A 598 24.64 -25.46 4.02
CA ARG A 598 24.02 -26.69 4.59
C ARG A 598 23.73 -27.77 3.56
N HIS A 599 24.23 -28.97 3.80
CA HIS A 599 24.05 -30.17 2.99
C HIS A 599 23.49 -31.32 3.86
N GLU A 600 22.19 -31.57 3.74
CA GLU A 600 21.49 -32.63 4.49
C GLU A 600 22.04 -34.03 4.14
N ALA A 601 22.20 -34.90 5.13
CA ALA A 601 22.78 -36.24 4.94
C ALA A 601 21.88 -37.16 4.12
N GLU A 602 20.55 -37.04 4.25
CA GLU A 602 19.59 -37.86 3.49
C GLU A 602 19.61 -37.57 1.98
N ASN A 603 20.20 -36.44 1.58
CA ASN A 603 20.39 -36.05 0.19
C ASN A 603 21.81 -36.38 -0.32
N ALA A 604 22.68 -36.92 0.53
CA ALA A 604 24.04 -37.28 0.22
C ALA A 604 24.15 -38.69 -0.38
N SER A 605 25.33 -39.03 -0.93
CA SER A 605 25.63 -40.42 -1.30
C SER A 605 26.08 -41.19 -0.06
N TYR A 606 25.55 -42.38 0.18
CA TYR A 606 25.91 -43.18 1.35
C TYR A 606 26.08 -44.67 1.01
N THR A 607 26.78 -45.41 1.88
CA THR A 607 27.06 -46.83 1.68
C THR A 607 25.76 -47.64 1.52
N ALA A 608 25.75 -48.57 0.56
CA ALA A 608 24.61 -49.46 0.34
C ALA A 608 24.19 -50.19 1.63
N GLY A 609 22.90 -50.22 1.91
CA GLY A 609 22.35 -50.76 3.16
C GLY A 609 22.16 -49.73 4.28
N SER A 610 22.57 -48.47 4.07
CA SER A 610 22.14 -47.36 4.94
C SER A 610 20.66 -47.03 4.73
N THR A 611 20.02 -46.51 5.76
CA THR A 611 18.64 -46.01 5.72
C THR A 611 18.59 -44.53 6.04
N VAL A 612 17.55 -43.86 5.53
CA VAL A 612 17.15 -42.53 5.98
C VAL A 612 16.03 -42.74 7.00
N ASP A 613 16.34 -42.48 8.26
CA ASP A 613 15.41 -42.69 9.38
C ASP A 613 14.92 -41.34 9.92
N SER A 614 13.77 -41.35 10.61
CA SER A 614 13.16 -40.17 11.24
C SER A 614 12.62 -40.46 12.65
N ASN A 615 13.02 -41.58 13.24
CA ASN A 615 12.49 -42.14 14.49
C ASN A 615 13.14 -41.54 15.76
N HIS A 616 14.12 -40.66 15.62
CA HIS A 616 14.75 -39.92 16.71
C HIS A 616 14.64 -38.43 16.43
N GLY A 617 13.85 -37.68 17.20
CA GLY A 617 13.63 -36.25 16.94
C GLY A 617 14.88 -35.38 17.15
N GLY A 618 14.87 -34.16 16.61
CA GLY A 618 15.94 -33.15 16.78
C GLY A 618 16.93 -32.99 15.60
N PHE A 619 16.73 -33.76 14.52
CA PHE A 619 17.44 -33.65 13.24
C PHE A 619 16.87 -32.51 12.36
N SER A 620 17.58 -32.10 11.31
CA SER A 620 17.09 -31.17 10.27
C SER A 620 16.62 -31.89 9.00
N GLY A 621 16.08 -31.15 8.04
CA GLY A 621 15.56 -31.76 6.82
C GLY A 621 14.40 -32.73 7.07
N SER A 622 14.44 -33.87 6.36
CA SER A 622 13.39 -34.89 6.32
C SER A 622 13.77 -36.19 7.03
N GLY A 623 15.04 -36.35 7.39
CA GLY A 623 15.55 -37.52 8.11
C GLY A 623 17.03 -37.37 8.47
N PHE A 624 17.65 -38.45 8.91
CA PHE A 624 19.09 -38.56 9.10
C PHE A 624 19.57 -39.88 8.51
N VAL A 625 20.86 -39.98 8.17
CA VAL A 625 21.43 -41.22 7.66
C VAL A 625 21.89 -42.11 8.81
N ASN A 626 21.36 -43.33 8.82
CA ASN A 626 21.76 -44.43 9.68
C ASN A 626 22.50 -45.48 8.84
N THR A 627 23.81 -45.64 9.09
CA THR A 627 24.65 -46.55 8.29
C THR A 627 24.74 -47.95 8.91
N PRO A 628 25.07 -49.00 8.14
CA PRO A 628 25.39 -50.31 8.72
C PRO A 628 26.52 -50.23 9.74
N ASN A 629 26.46 -51.04 10.81
CA ASN A 629 27.55 -51.18 11.78
C ASN A 629 28.70 -51.98 11.16
N ALA A 630 29.54 -51.33 10.37
CA ALA A 630 30.67 -51.93 9.67
C ALA A 630 31.80 -50.91 9.45
N VAL A 631 33.03 -51.41 9.35
CA VAL A 631 34.18 -50.61 8.88
C VAL A 631 33.92 -50.20 7.43
N GLY A 632 34.10 -48.92 7.10
CA GLY A 632 33.91 -48.38 5.76
C GLY A 632 32.49 -47.90 5.44
N SER A 633 31.53 -48.04 6.36
CA SER A 633 30.23 -47.35 6.26
C SER A 633 30.44 -45.83 6.18
N SER A 634 29.77 -45.16 5.25
CA SER A 634 30.11 -43.78 4.91
C SER A 634 28.95 -42.97 4.37
N VAL A 635 29.09 -41.64 4.49
CA VAL A 635 28.27 -40.61 3.86
C VAL A 635 29.21 -39.61 3.15
N GLU A 636 28.87 -39.22 1.93
CA GLU A 636 29.64 -38.35 1.05
C GLU A 636 28.76 -37.23 0.48
N TRP A 637 29.11 -35.99 0.82
CA TRP A 637 28.48 -34.77 0.33
C TRP A 637 29.30 -34.17 -0.83
N THR A 638 28.61 -33.52 -1.77
CA THR A 638 29.25 -32.64 -2.76
C THR A 638 28.98 -31.19 -2.39
N VAL A 639 30.05 -30.39 -2.29
CA VAL A 639 30.01 -28.97 -1.88
C VAL A 639 30.74 -28.08 -2.91
N GLU A 640 30.22 -26.90 -3.19
CA GLU A 640 30.78 -25.96 -4.20
C GLU A 640 31.57 -24.84 -3.54
N SER A 641 32.84 -24.63 -3.87
CA SER A 641 33.68 -23.52 -3.36
C SER A 641 34.08 -22.53 -4.44
N ALA A 642 33.87 -21.24 -4.20
CA ALA A 642 34.17 -20.19 -5.17
C ALA A 642 35.68 -20.03 -5.47
N SER A 643 36.54 -20.43 -4.53
CA SER A 643 37.99 -20.40 -4.67
C SER A 643 38.62 -21.52 -3.84
N ALA A 644 39.90 -21.82 -4.14
CA ALA A 644 40.65 -22.73 -3.29
C ALA A 644 40.91 -22.05 -1.93
N ARG A 645 40.45 -22.68 -0.84
CA ARG A 645 40.60 -22.16 0.53
C ARG A 645 40.51 -23.27 1.55
N SER A 646 41.07 -23.06 2.74
CA SER A 646 40.71 -23.83 3.92
C SER A 646 39.38 -23.31 4.47
N ALA A 647 38.41 -24.19 4.70
CA ALA A 647 37.09 -23.83 5.22
C ALA A 647 36.74 -24.71 6.43
N PRO A 648 36.11 -24.14 7.47
CA PRO A 648 35.49 -24.96 8.50
C PRO A 648 34.31 -25.73 7.90
N VAL A 649 34.20 -27.00 8.27
CA VAL A 649 33.03 -27.84 8.00
C VAL A 649 32.56 -28.46 9.30
N THR A 650 31.26 -28.48 9.50
CA THR A 650 30.59 -28.96 10.70
C THR A 650 29.70 -30.11 10.33
N VAL A 651 29.96 -31.29 10.88
CA VAL A 651 29.08 -32.45 10.72
C VAL A 651 28.24 -32.58 11.97
N ARG A 652 26.91 -32.51 11.83
CA ARG A 652 25.99 -32.74 12.94
C ARG A 652 25.63 -34.21 13.04
N TYR A 653 25.64 -34.74 14.26
CA TYR A 653 25.46 -36.15 14.51
C TYR A 653 24.82 -36.46 15.88
N ALA A 654 24.30 -37.68 16.02
CA ALA A 654 23.87 -38.25 17.29
C ALA A 654 24.50 -39.63 17.50
N ASN A 655 25.04 -39.88 18.70
CA ASN A 655 25.59 -41.16 19.12
C ASN A 655 25.03 -41.53 20.50
N GLY A 656 23.91 -42.26 20.52
CA GLY A 656 23.25 -42.69 21.76
C GLY A 656 23.94 -43.85 22.49
N THR A 657 25.14 -44.27 22.07
CA THR A 657 25.92 -45.32 22.75
C THR A 657 26.98 -44.72 23.65
N ALA A 658 27.54 -45.52 24.57
CA ALA A 658 28.64 -45.07 25.46
C ALA A 658 30.03 -45.06 24.77
N GLN A 659 30.17 -45.68 23.60
CA GLN A 659 31.43 -45.77 22.86
C GLN A 659 31.47 -44.72 21.75
N GLY A 660 32.62 -44.05 21.57
CA GLY A 660 32.82 -43.15 20.43
C GLY A 660 32.78 -43.90 19.10
N ARG A 661 32.36 -43.21 18.03
CA ARG A 661 32.31 -43.77 16.66
C ARG A 661 33.28 -43.02 15.74
N PRO A 662 34.59 -43.27 15.80
CA PRO A 662 35.58 -42.50 15.05
C PRO A 662 35.50 -42.77 13.54
N MET A 663 35.70 -41.72 12.74
CA MET A 663 35.58 -41.78 11.28
C MET A 663 36.71 -41.02 10.57
N ASP A 664 37.17 -41.52 9.44
CA ASP A 664 38.06 -40.79 8.55
C ASP A 664 37.27 -39.75 7.76
N VAL A 665 37.74 -38.50 7.73
CA VAL A 665 37.21 -37.45 6.87
C VAL A 665 38.15 -37.26 5.70
N SER A 666 37.62 -37.38 4.48
CA SER A 666 38.36 -37.19 3.23
C SER A 666 37.73 -36.13 2.36
N VAL A 667 38.56 -35.39 1.63
CA VAL A 667 38.15 -34.38 0.65
C VAL A 667 38.73 -34.75 -0.70
N ASN A 668 37.90 -34.81 -1.73
CA ASN A 668 38.30 -35.20 -3.09
C ASN A 668 39.13 -36.49 -3.10
N GLY A 669 38.72 -37.47 -2.28
CA GLY A 669 39.39 -38.76 -2.13
C GLY A 669 40.65 -38.79 -1.26
N THR A 670 41.12 -37.65 -0.74
CA THR A 670 42.29 -37.58 0.15
C THR A 670 41.86 -37.47 1.61
N VAL A 671 42.33 -38.36 2.49
CA VAL A 671 42.04 -38.28 3.93
C VAL A 671 42.72 -37.05 4.54
N VAL A 672 41.92 -36.14 5.09
CA VAL A 672 42.38 -34.88 5.71
C VAL A 672 42.28 -34.90 7.24
N ALA A 673 41.48 -35.80 7.80
CA ALA A 673 41.45 -36.09 9.23
C ALA A 673 41.19 -37.57 9.45
N ALA A 674 42.20 -38.32 9.91
CA ALA A 674 42.06 -39.74 10.22
C ALA A 674 41.48 -39.93 11.63
N GLY A 675 40.55 -40.87 11.79
CA GLY A 675 39.98 -41.26 13.07
C GLY A 675 39.33 -40.11 13.87
N ARG A 676 38.70 -39.14 13.19
CA ARG A 676 37.99 -38.03 13.83
C ARG A 676 36.92 -38.59 14.78
N ALA A 677 36.99 -38.18 16.04
CA ALA A 677 36.06 -38.64 17.07
C ALA A 677 34.65 -38.06 16.84
N PHE A 678 33.66 -38.96 16.94
CA PHE A 678 32.24 -38.65 17.08
C PHE A 678 31.76 -39.31 18.39
N ASP A 679 31.99 -38.60 19.49
CA ASP A 679 31.78 -39.08 20.86
C ASP A 679 30.30 -39.25 21.21
N SER A 680 30.02 -39.95 22.32
CA SER A 680 28.64 -40.13 22.80
C SER A 680 27.91 -38.79 22.98
N THR A 681 26.67 -38.72 22.50
CA THR A 681 25.73 -37.61 22.78
C THR A 681 24.74 -37.95 23.91
N GLY A 682 24.92 -39.10 24.56
CA GLY A 682 24.08 -39.60 25.64
C GLY A 682 22.81 -40.30 25.17
N THR A 683 22.07 -39.70 24.23
CA THR A 683 20.85 -40.29 23.64
C THR A 683 20.79 -40.05 22.14
N TRP A 684 20.02 -40.86 21.40
CA TRP A 684 19.84 -40.70 19.95
C TRP A 684 19.01 -39.47 19.55
N THR A 685 18.32 -38.83 20.50
CA THR A 685 17.58 -37.57 20.29
C THR A 685 18.41 -36.34 20.62
N ASN A 686 19.62 -36.51 21.14
CA ASN A 686 20.56 -35.43 21.41
C ASN A 686 21.56 -35.35 20.25
N TRP A 687 21.52 -34.23 19.54
CA TRP A 687 22.35 -33.95 18.38
C TRP A 687 23.44 -32.94 18.74
N THR A 688 24.66 -33.17 18.28
CA THR A 688 25.80 -32.28 18.49
C THR A 688 26.61 -32.10 17.22
N ASP A 689 27.47 -31.10 17.22
CA ASP A 689 28.19 -30.63 16.05
C ASP A 689 29.68 -30.97 16.20
N ALA A 690 30.26 -31.61 15.18
CA ALA A 690 31.69 -31.87 15.07
C ALA A 690 32.29 -30.98 13.97
N THR A 691 33.00 -29.92 14.37
CA THR A 691 33.65 -28.99 13.43
C THR A 691 35.12 -29.35 13.19
N LEU A 692 35.55 -29.35 11.93
CA LEU A 692 36.94 -29.47 11.50
C LEU A 692 37.23 -28.52 10.33
N THR A 693 38.50 -28.20 10.09
CA THR A 693 38.91 -27.41 8.93
C THR A 693 39.37 -28.34 7.81
N VAL A 694 38.90 -28.10 6.59
CA VAL A 694 39.23 -28.90 5.41
C VAL A 694 39.73 -28.04 4.25
N PRO A 695 40.67 -28.52 3.43
CA PRO A 695 41.11 -27.83 2.22
C PRO A 695 40.10 -28.05 1.09
N LEU A 696 39.56 -26.98 0.52
CA LEU A 696 38.69 -27.02 -0.66
C LEU A 696 39.42 -26.45 -1.89
N GLN A 697 39.15 -27.03 -3.05
CA GLN A 697 39.51 -26.50 -4.36
C GLN A 697 38.39 -25.59 -4.89
N ALA A 698 38.67 -24.76 -5.90
CA ALA A 698 37.62 -24.01 -6.59
C ALA A 698 36.71 -24.98 -7.38
N GLY A 699 35.40 -24.75 -7.34
CA GLY A 699 34.37 -25.63 -7.91
C GLY A 699 33.90 -26.72 -6.94
N ALA A 700 33.43 -27.83 -7.51
CA ALA A 700 32.89 -28.97 -6.78
C ALA A 700 33.98 -29.69 -5.97
N ASN A 701 33.67 -29.99 -4.71
CA ASN A 701 34.48 -30.82 -3.82
C ASN A 701 33.61 -31.92 -3.22
N THR A 702 34.13 -33.14 -3.11
CA THR A 702 33.49 -34.19 -2.32
C THR A 702 34.06 -34.22 -0.91
N ILE A 703 33.19 -34.31 0.10
CA ILE A 703 33.58 -34.52 1.49
C ILE A 703 32.94 -35.80 1.96
N ARG A 704 33.75 -36.78 2.33
CA ARG A 704 33.29 -38.09 2.78
C ARG A 704 33.75 -38.39 4.18
N VAL A 705 32.83 -38.89 5.00
CA VAL A 705 33.10 -39.38 6.35
C VAL A 705 32.90 -40.90 6.39
N SER A 706 33.90 -41.66 6.84
CA SER A 706 33.91 -43.13 6.76
C SER A 706 34.27 -43.78 8.09
N ALA A 707 33.43 -44.68 8.59
CA ALA A 707 33.62 -45.36 9.86
C ALA A 707 34.89 -46.22 9.87
N THR A 708 35.70 -46.08 10.93
CA THR A 708 36.98 -46.80 11.07
C THR A 708 36.89 -48.07 11.92
N THR A 709 35.72 -48.36 12.49
CA THR A 709 35.51 -49.50 13.39
C THR A 709 34.27 -50.30 13.00
N ALA A 710 34.16 -51.53 13.51
CA ALA A 710 33.00 -52.39 13.30
C ALA A 710 31.70 -51.84 13.93
N ASN A 711 31.79 -50.80 14.76
CA ASN A 711 30.62 -50.15 15.35
C ASN A 711 29.88 -49.22 14.36
N GLY A 712 30.44 -48.94 13.17
CA GLY A 712 29.82 -48.06 12.16
C GLY A 712 29.84 -46.57 12.51
N ALA A 713 29.12 -45.77 11.71
CA ALA A 713 28.99 -44.32 11.89
C ALA A 713 27.94 -43.96 12.95
N PRO A 714 27.97 -42.78 13.60
CA PRO A 714 26.81 -42.25 14.31
C PRO A 714 25.64 -42.00 13.34
N ASN A 715 24.49 -41.59 13.87
CA ASN A 715 23.43 -41.03 13.03
C ASN A 715 23.92 -39.66 12.53
N LEU A 716 23.91 -39.44 11.21
CA LEU A 716 24.43 -38.24 10.57
C LEU A 716 23.29 -37.39 10.03
N ASP A 717 23.23 -36.13 10.46
CA ASP A 717 22.13 -35.19 10.17
C ASP A 717 22.46 -34.33 8.95
N TYR A 718 23.49 -33.48 9.03
CA TYR A 718 23.94 -32.64 7.93
C TYR A 718 25.43 -32.32 8.00
N LEU A 719 25.94 -31.77 6.90
CA LEU A 719 27.22 -31.08 6.82
C LEU A 719 26.99 -29.59 6.52
N ASP A 720 27.46 -28.72 7.41
CA ASP A 720 27.56 -27.29 7.20
C ASP A 720 28.98 -26.90 6.77
N ARG A 721 29.11 -25.99 5.82
CA ARG A 721 30.38 -25.33 5.45
C ARG A 721 30.42 -23.91 6.01
N GLY A 722 31.59 -23.32 6.26
CA GLY A 722 31.73 -21.90 6.66
C GLY A 722 32.82 -21.12 5.94
#